data_AF-A0A1I3RQ11-F1
#
_entry.id   AF-A0A1I3RQ11-F1
#
_cell.length_a   1.000
_cell.length_b   1.000
_cell.length_c   1.000
_cell.angle_alpha   90.00
_cell.angle_beta   90.00
_cell.angle_gamma   90.00
#
_symmetry.space_group_name_H-M   'P 1'
#
loop_
_entity.id
_entity.type
_entity.pdbx_description
1 polymer ?
#
loop_
_entity_poly.entity_id
_entity_poly.type
_entity_poly.pdbx_seq_one_letter_code
_entity_poly.pdbx_strand_id
1 'polypeptide(L)'
;MTMRHSHHRQCIAASRNPSGLTLLEVLFVLALLGFVAALLTPLLLEWRERSRQQTCRQRLQALTLGLERYHDVFRSLPPAAVWNPNAIATPLLHRSRQIERITHQNWAQLLLPFIGESNLAAKVSAELPVGHPGNALLRTTAAPFIACPTDAFNRSGNRYQLQGDPREAPLEFARGNFAINGGTHHYKVEPPSTSSPQGDFVHLVTLDSPRQFQLWGNGIAGINRSFSFGEFSNGRATLIALEELRAGIHPLDPRGVWALGQIGGSISWAHGVNGDAAGPNNAHPRSDDVLSCGELHAVLGSDVLQQAGMPCVSYIDHNQQATARSQHPGGVHVACLDGSVRFVSNAIDSSVWHILHSRETPPECLADFNEWEPSHIQLPSPRKTLNAASVRNAPTAASSSPETNSIGMSFVLIPAGRFTMGLPDAGNNGPIPAECPPHPVEITQSFWLSQFEVTRDDYQQVLGRESLPALPEEMEISVANSEDLGRLPVTNVSWDQAAAFCQALSNHPEELSAGSSYRLPTEAEWEYACRDGSTTPFRWSPDRDDRDDSGAAAGVSPPLPLTPVGSDRPSSWGLYDMRGNAWEWTADWYQRDAYLLPEQIDPQGPRSGHLKVIRGSDWRFVGEACRIDTAVLPPWKTNPIVGFRVIRQQRLNRSPPPQFSLNGPMTNDH
;
A
#
# COMPACT_ATOMS: atom_id res chain seq x y z
N MET A 1 -9.47 -112.28 52.28
CA MET A 1 -8.68 -113.11 51.33
C MET A 1 -8.47 -112.30 50.05
N THR A 2 -7.30 -112.46 49.40
CA THR A 2 -7.01 -112.39 47.93
C THR A 2 -7.94 -111.60 46.98
N MET A 3 -7.46 -110.83 45.97
CA MET A 3 -6.10 -110.60 45.47
C MET A 3 -5.99 -109.29 44.64
N ARG A 4 -4.82 -109.02 44.03
CA ARG A 4 -4.52 -107.83 43.19
C ARG A 4 -5.18 -107.88 41.80
N HIS A 5 -5.42 -106.72 41.19
CA HIS A 5 -4.78 -106.33 39.91
C HIS A 5 -4.84 -104.80 39.68
N SER A 6 -4.26 -104.33 38.57
CA SER A 6 -3.80 -102.94 38.36
C SER A 6 -4.05 -102.47 36.92
N HIS A 7 -4.21 -101.16 36.67
CA HIS A 7 -3.72 -100.51 35.44
C HIS A 7 -3.60 -98.97 35.55
N HIS A 8 -2.77 -98.38 34.68
CA HIS A 8 -2.45 -96.93 34.62
C HIS A 8 -3.31 -96.14 33.62
N ARG A 9 -3.46 -94.83 33.88
CA ARG A 9 -3.06 -93.68 33.00
C ARG A 9 -3.24 -92.37 33.80
N GLN A 10 -2.16 -91.67 34.16
CA GLN A 10 -1.49 -90.61 33.38
C GLN A 10 -2.31 -89.31 33.24
N CYS A 11 -2.11 -88.39 34.20
CA CYS A 11 -2.40 -86.96 34.00
C CYS A 11 -1.14 -86.26 33.48
N ILE A 12 -1.26 -85.45 32.42
CA ILE A 12 -0.15 -84.62 31.92
C ILE A 12 -0.20 -83.27 32.62
N ALA A 13 0.78 -82.97 33.48
CA ALA A 13 0.95 -81.66 34.08
C ALA A 13 1.74 -80.76 33.12
N ALA A 14 1.07 -79.79 32.48
CA ALA A 14 1.71 -78.85 31.57
C ALA A 14 2.41 -77.71 32.33
N SER A 15 3.73 -77.78 32.45
CA SER A 15 4.56 -76.71 33.06
C SER A 15 4.65 -75.49 32.12
N ARG A 16 3.86 -74.45 32.39
CA ARG A 16 4.04 -73.13 31.76
C ARG A 16 5.27 -72.42 32.35
N ASN A 17 6.40 -72.52 31.66
CA ASN A 17 7.49 -71.56 31.88
C ASN A 17 7.06 -70.17 31.35
N PRO A 18 7.28 -69.08 32.10
CA PRO A 18 7.16 -67.73 31.56
C PRO A 18 8.39 -67.45 30.68
N SER A 19 8.21 -67.50 29.36
CA SER A 19 9.23 -67.08 28.40
C SER A 19 9.39 -65.55 28.43
N GLY A 20 10.36 -65.07 29.21
CA GLY A 20 10.77 -63.66 29.17
C GLY A 20 11.44 -63.30 27.84
N LEU A 21 11.24 -62.06 27.40
CA LEU A 21 11.88 -61.52 26.19
C LEU A 21 13.41 -61.58 26.31
N THR A 22 14.06 -62.01 25.24
CA THR A 22 15.53 -61.96 25.12
C THR A 22 16.01 -60.53 24.93
N LEU A 23 17.29 -60.27 25.26
CA LEU A 23 17.92 -58.96 25.04
C LEU A 23 17.84 -58.51 23.57
N LEU A 24 17.92 -59.46 22.62
CA LEU A 24 17.83 -59.16 21.19
C LEU A 24 16.43 -58.69 20.79
N GLU A 25 15.37 -59.33 21.31
CA GLU A 25 13.99 -58.92 21.07
C GLU A 25 13.68 -57.55 21.72
N VAL A 26 14.19 -57.30 22.92
CA VAL A 26 14.07 -55.98 23.57
C VAL A 26 14.75 -54.88 22.74
N LEU A 27 15.98 -55.12 22.26
CA LEU A 27 16.69 -54.18 21.40
C LEU A 27 15.98 -53.96 20.06
N PHE A 28 15.42 -55.02 19.45
CA PHE A 28 14.65 -54.92 18.21
C PHE A 28 13.35 -54.13 18.40
N VAL A 29 12.62 -54.37 19.50
CA VAL A 29 11.41 -53.61 19.85
C VAL A 29 11.74 -52.13 20.11
N LEU A 30 12.84 -51.83 20.82
CA LEU A 30 13.27 -50.45 21.04
C LEU A 30 13.69 -49.75 19.74
N ALA A 31 14.40 -50.45 18.84
CA ALA A 31 14.76 -49.91 17.53
C ALA A 31 13.52 -49.66 16.65
N LEU A 32 12.55 -50.59 16.65
CA LEU A 32 11.29 -50.44 15.93
C LEU A 32 10.44 -49.30 16.49
N LEU A 33 10.34 -49.16 17.82
CA LEU A 33 9.66 -48.03 18.47
C LEU A 33 10.35 -46.69 18.15
N GLY A 34 11.68 -46.65 18.13
CA GLY A 34 12.45 -45.48 17.72
C GLY A 34 12.21 -45.09 16.26
N PHE A 35 12.17 -46.07 15.36
CA PHE A 35 11.87 -45.86 13.93
C PHE A 35 10.43 -45.39 13.70
N VAL A 36 9.44 -46.00 14.37
CA VAL A 36 8.03 -45.58 14.32
C VAL A 36 7.86 -44.19 14.91
N ALA A 37 8.52 -43.86 16.03
CA ALA A 37 8.51 -42.50 16.58
C ALA A 37 9.11 -41.49 15.59
N ALA A 38 10.26 -41.79 14.97
CA ALA A 38 10.89 -40.93 13.98
C ALA A 38 10.01 -40.66 12.75
N LEU A 39 9.23 -41.66 12.29
CA LEU A 39 8.26 -41.50 11.20
C LEU A 39 7.00 -40.71 11.61
N LEU A 40 6.51 -40.91 12.85
CA LEU A 40 5.29 -40.23 13.33
C LEU A 40 5.54 -38.79 13.80
N THR A 41 6.73 -38.45 14.29
CA THR A 41 7.07 -37.09 14.75
C THR A 41 6.81 -35.99 13.69
N PRO A 42 7.31 -36.06 12.43
CA PRO A 42 7.03 -35.02 11.45
C PRO A 42 5.53 -34.88 11.14
N LEU A 43 4.80 -35.99 11.01
CA LEU A 43 3.35 -36.00 10.79
C LEU A 43 2.59 -35.35 11.96
N LEU A 44 3.01 -35.59 13.20
CA LEU A 44 2.43 -34.96 14.39
C LEU A 44 2.74 -33.46 14.48
N LEU A 45 3.91 -33.02 13.99
CA LEU A 45 4.25 -31.59 13.91
C LEU A 45 3.44 -30.88 12.82
N GLU A 46 3.33 -31.49 11.64
CA GLU A 46 2.52 -31.01 10.51
C GLU A 46 1.03 -30.91 10.88
N TRP A 47 0.49 -31.93 11.58
CA TRP A 47 -0.92 -31.92 12.03
C TRP A 47 -1.18 -30.85 13.10
N ARG A 48 -0.23 -30.64 14.03
CA ARG A 48 -0.30 -29.54 15.01
C ARG A 48 -0.26 -28.17 14.33
N GLU A 49 0.58 -28.00 13.31
CA GLU A 49 0.65 -26.74 12.56
C GLU A 49 -0.62 -26.47 11.76
N ARG A 50 -1.17 -27.47 11.05
CA ARG A 50 -2.50 -27.36 10.42
C ARG A 50 -3.60 -27.01 11.42
N SER A 51 -3.57 -27.57 12.63
CA SER A 51 -4.52 -27.23 13.68
C SER A 51 -4.38 -25.78 14.16
N ARG A 52 -3.16 -25.25 14.25
CA ARG A 52 -2.91 -23.83 14.54
C ARG A 52 -3.43 -22.90 13.43
N GLN A 53 -3.14 -23.21 12.17
CA GLN A 53 -3.65 -22.50 10.99
C GLN A 53 -5.18 -22.45 10.98
N GLN A 54 -5.84 -23.60 11.16
CA GLN A 54 -7.31 -23.69 11.25
C GLN A 54 -7.87 -22.86 12.41
N THR A 55 -7.22 -22.89 13.57
CA THR A 55 -7.62 -22.11 14.75
C THR A 55 -7.45 -20.60 14.53
N CYS A 56 -6.37 -20.17 13.87
CA CYS A 56 -6.19 -18.76 13.46
C CYS A 56 -7.32 -18.32 12.52
N ARG A 57 -7.53 -19.08 11.44
CA ARG A 57 -8.57 -18.83 10.43
C ARG A 57 -9.98 -18.76 11.04
N GLN A 58 -10.31 -19.65 11.97
CA GLN A 58 -11.61 -19.65 12.67
C GLN A 58 -11.80 -18.41 13.55
N ARG A 59 -10.73 -17.86 14.15
CA ARG A 59 -10.79 -16.66 14.98
C ARG A 59 -10.98 -15.39 14.15
N LEU A 60 -10.26 -15.25 13.03
CA LEU A 60 -10.50 -14.21 12.04
C LEU A 60 -11.96 -14.26 11.52
N GLN A 61 -12.45 -15.45 11.17
CA GLN A 61 -13.83 -15.62 10.72
C GLN A 61 -14.85 -15.20 11.79
N ALA A 62 -14.65 -15.62 13.05
CA ALA A 62 -15.53 -15.25 14.16
C ALA A 62 -15.56 -13.73 14.42
N LEU A 63 -14.42 -13.05 14.29
CA LEU A 63 -14.32 -11.60 14.40
C LEU A 63 -15.03 -10.87 13.25
N THR A 64 -14.89 -11.33 12.00
CA THR A 64 -15.55 -10.69 10.86
C THR A 64 -17.06 -10.93 10.83
N LEU A 65 -17.54 -12.11 11.24
CA LEU A 65 -18.96 -12.33 11.53
C LEU A 65 -19.43 -11.46 12.73
N GLY A 66 -18.52 -11.06 13.62
CA GLY A 66 -18.76 -10.03 14.63
C GLY A 66 -18.98 -8.63 14.02
N LEU A 67 -18.15 -8.23 13.05
CA LEU A 67 -18.30 -6.96 12.30
C LEU A 67 -19.66 -6.89 11.59
N GLU A 68 -20.11 -7.98 10.96
CA GLU A 68 -21.44 -8.06 10.33
C GLU A 68 -22.57 -7.85 11.34
N ARG A 69 -22.54 -8.57 12.47
CA ARG A 69 -23.57 -8.43 13.54
C ARG A 69 -23.57 -7.06 14.19
N TYR A 70 -22.40 -6.43 14.33
CA TYR A 70 -22.28 -5.05 14.79
C TYR A 70 -22.95 -4.10 13.78
N HIS A 71 -22.70 -4.26 12.48
CA HIS A 71 -23.35 -3.49 11.43
C HIS A 71 -24.87 -3.71 11.37
N ASP A 72 -25.36 -4.92 11.65
CA ASP A 72 -26.81 -5.17 11.69
C ASP A 72 -27.53 -4.41 12.83
N VAL A 73 -26.83 -4.13 13.93
CA VAL A 73 -27.35 -3.33 15.04
C VAL A 73 -27.14 -1.82 14.81
N PHE A 74 -25.94 -1.41 14.44
CA PHE A 74 -25.52 0.01 14.41
C PHE A 74 -25.52 0.65 13.00
N ARG A 75 -25.89 -0.12 11.95
CA ARG A 75 -25.90 0.30 10.53
C ARG A 75 -24.58 0.90 10.02
N SER A 76 -23.49 0.53 10.69
CA SER A 76 -22.13 0.97 10.46
C SER A 76 -21.16 -0.01 11.14
N LEU A 77 -19.94 -0.12 10.65
CA LEU A 77 -18.85 -0.85 11.30
C LEU A 77 -18.32 -0.07 12.52
N PRO A 78 -17.69 -0.74 13.51
CA PRO A 78 -17.06 -0.04 14.62
C PRO A 78 -15.90 0.84 14.10
N PRO A 79 -15.65 2.02 14.69
CA PRO A 79 -14.45 2.79 14.39
C PRO A 79 -13.21 2.02 14.83
N ALA A 80 -12.07 2.26 14.17
CA ALA A 80 -10.81 1.57 14.47
C ALA A 80 -10.38 1.84 15.91
N ALA A 81 -10.54 3.09 16.37
CA ALA A 81 -10.56 3.47 17.77
C ALA A 81 -11.46 4.69 18.03
N VAL A 82 -11.96 4.79 19.26
CA VAL A 82 -12.64 5.96 19.81
C VAL A 82 -11.62 6.73 20.65
N TRP A 83 -11.16 7.87 20.15
CA TRP A 83 -10.17 8.74 20.79
C TRP A 83 -10.83 10.03 21.28
N ASN A 84 -10.75 10.28 22.59
CA ASN A 84 -11.26 11.48 23.24
C ASN A 84 -10.08 12.42 23.57
N PRO A 85 -9.84 13.48 22.78
CA PRO A 85 -8.69 14.34 22.94
C PRO A 85 -8.90 15.44 24.00
N ASN A 86 -9.95 15.39 24.82
CA ASN A 86 -10.18 16.41 25.86
C ASN A 86 -9.02 16.51 26.88
N ALA A 87 -8.16 15.50 26.97
CA ALA A 87 -6.93 15.49 27.76
C ALA A 87 -5.65 15.96 27.01
N ILE A 88 -5.71 16.23 25.70
CA ILE A 88 -4.55 16.56 24.85
C ILE A 88 -4.81 17.85 24.02
N ALA A 89 -3.74 18.58 23.70
CA ALA A 89 -3.80 19.90 23.06
C ALA A 89 -3.43 19.92 21.56
N THR A 90 -3.21 18.77 20.92
CA THR A 90 -2.75 18.66 19.52
C THR A 90 -3.56 17.62 18.73
N PRO A 91 -3.85 17.86 17.43
CA PRO A 91 -4.45 16.86 16.54
C PRO A 91 -3.44 15.79 16.07
N LEU A 92 -2.14 15.97 16.29
CA LEU A 92 -1.08 15.02 15.89
C LEU A 92 -0.99 13.81 16.85
N LEU A 93 -2.13 13.23 17.18
CA LEU A 93 -2.29 12.22 18.24
C LEU A 93 -1.49 10.91 17.98
N HIS A 94 -1.16 10.62 16.72
CA HIS A 94 -0.25 9.52 16.34
C HIS A 94 1.20 9.69 16.83
N ARG A 95 1.60 10.93 17.17
CA ARG A 95 2.91 11.26 17.76
C ARG A 95 2.86 11.24 19.30
N SER A 96 1.73 10.87 19.91
CA SER A 96 1.56 10.83 21.36
C SER A 96 2.02 9.50 21.95
N ARG A 97 3.02 9.55 22.83
CA ARG A 97 3.36 8.45 23.75
C ARG A 97 2.29 8.19 24.83
N GLN A 98 1.26 9.05 24.92
CA GLN A 98 0.17 8.95 25.91
C GLN A 98 -1.18 8.54 25.28
N ILE A 99 -1.14 7.62 24.31
CA ILE A 99 -2.32 7.15 23.56
C ILE A 99 -3.35 6.43 24.45
N GLU A 100 -2.91 5.88 25.58
CA GLU A 100 -3.73 5.22 26.59
C GLU A 100 -4.61 6.18 27.39
N ARG A 101 -4.32 7.48 27.35
CA ARG A 101 -5.11 8.55 28.00
C ARG A 101 -6.22 9.09 27.11
N ILE A 102 -6.21 8.79 25.81
CA ILE A 102 -7.24 9.22 24.85
C ILE A 102 -8.06 8.07 24.27
N THR A 103 -7.51 6.86 24.13
CA THR A 103 -8.28 5.71 23.64
C THR A 103 -9.28 5.28 24.70
N HIS A 104 -10.58 5.49 24.46
CA HIS A 104 -11.65 5.00 25.33
C HIS A 104 -12.06 3.58 24.95
N GLN A 105 -12.28 3.32 23.66
CA GLN A 105 -12.61 2.00 23.13
C GLN A 105 -11.94 1.76 21.77
N ASN A 106 -11.83 0.50 21.34
CA ASN A 106 -11.46 0.15 19.96
C ASN A 106 -12.39 -0.92 19.38
N TRP A 107 -12.26 -1.19 18.07
CA TRP A 107 -13.08 -2.17 17.35
C TRP A 107 -13.14 -3.54 18.07
N ALA A 108 -12.01 -4.06 18.55
CA ALA A 108 -11.94 -5.37 19.19
C ALA A 108 -12.72 -5.42 20.52
N GLN A 109 -12.73 -4.31 21.28
CA GLN A 109 -13.54 -4.16 22.50
C GLN A 109 -15.03 -3.98 22.20
N LEU A 110 -15.36 -3.24 21.14
CA LEU A 110 -16.73 -3.04 20.65
C LEU A 110 -17.36 -4.33 20.10
N LEU A 111 -16.54 -5.26 19.58
CA LEU A 111 -17.00 -6.57 19.10
C LEU A 111 -17.25 -7.62 20.18
N LEU A 112 -16.78 -7.43 21.43
CA LEU A 112 -16.88 -8.43 22.49
C LEU A 112 -18.30 -9.01 22.69
N PRO A 113 -19.40 -8.22 22.68
CA PRO A 113 -20.76 -8.77 22.79
C PRO A 113 -21.17 -9.64 21.59
N PHE A 114 -20.64 -9.35 20.40
CA PHE A 114 -21.03 -9.95 19.12
C PHE A 114 -20.31 -11.27 18.83
N ILE A 115 -19.17 -11.51 19.48
CA ILE A 115 -18.33 -12.71 19.38
C ILE A 115 -18.49 -13.67 20.58
N GLY A 116 -19.37 -13.36 21.53
CA GLY A 116 -19.66 -14.21 22.70
C GLY A 116 -18.84 -13.91 23.97
N GLU A 117 -17.99 -12.88 23.95
CA GLU A 117 -17.12 -12.47 25.06
C GLU A 117 -17.81 -11.50 26.04
N SER A 118 -19.10 -11.72 26.32
CA SER A 118 -19.92 -10.84 27.17
C SER A 118 -19.36 -10.65 28.59
N ASN A 119 -18.66 -11.67 29.12
CA ASN A 119 -17.97 -11.62 30.42
C ASN A 119 -16.68 -10.76 30.40
N LEU A 120 -16.18 -10.40 29.22
CA LEU A 120 -15.11 -9.41 29.05
C LEU A 120 -15.70 -8.04 28.67
N ALA A 121 -16.75 -8.00 27.85
CA ALA A 121 -17.50 -6.79 27.52
C ALA A 121 -18.01 -6.06 28.78
N ALA A 122 -18.55 -6.80 29.75
CA ALA A 122 -19.03 -6.26 31.03
C ALA A 122 -17.93 -5.67 31.94
N LYS A 123 -16.65 -5.75 31.54
CA LYS A 123 -15.49 -5.14 32.22
C LYS A 123 -14.96 -3.90 31.49
N VAL A 124 -15.54 -3.54 30.34
CA VAL A 124 -15.17 -2.34 29.58
C VAL A 124 -15.89 -1.13 30.17
N SER A 125 -15.15 -0.13 30.64
CA SER A 125 -15.72 1.18 30.97
C SER A 125 -15.46 2.14 29.82
N ALA A 126 -16.49 2.39 29.00
CA ALA A 126 -16.41 3.28 27.84
C ALA A 126 -16.20 4.76 28.22
N GLU A 127 -16.62 5.17 29.43
CA GLU A 127 -16.42 6.53 29.96
C GLU A 127 -14.99 6.81 30.42
N LEU A 128 -14.14 5.77 30.51
CA LEU A 128 -12.78 5.86 31.04
C LEU A 128 -11.77 5.46 29.96
N PRO A 129 -10.63 6.17 29.83
CA PRO A 129 -9.61 5.80 28.86
C PRO A 129 -8.94 4.47 29.23
N VAL A 130 -8.38 3.76 28.26
CA VAL A 130 -7.91 2.37 28.41
C VAL A 130 -6.74 2.23 29.39
N GLY A 131 -5.94 3.28 29.58
CA GLY A 131 -4.88 3.33 30.60
C GLY A 131 -5.38 3.49 32.04
N HIS A 132 -6.61 3.98 32.24
CA HIS A 132 -7.16 4.23 33.58
C HIS A 132 -7.20 2.93 34.42
N PRO A 133 -6.97 2.98 35.75
CA PRO A 133 -6.98 1.78 36.60
C PRO A 133 -8.28 0.96 36.52
N GLY A 134 -9.43 1.59 36.29
CA GLY A 134 -10.71 0.90 36.09
C GLY A 134 -10.71 -0.08 34.90
N ASN A 135 -9.97 0.23 33.83
CA ASN A 135 -9.80 -0.63 32.66
C ASN A 135 -8.58 -1.57 32.75
N ALA A 136 -7.89 -1.64 33.90
CA ALA A 136 -6.67 -2.45 34.06
C ALA A 136 -6.92 -3.95 33.84
N LEU A 137 -8.03 -4.49 34.36
CA LEU A 137 -8.39 -5.89 34.16
C LEU A 137 -8.71 -6.20 32.68
N LEU A 138 -9.33 -5.26 31.96
CA LEU A 138 -9.59 -5.39 30.52
C LEU A 138 -8.27 -5.50 29.75
N ARG A 139 -7.42 -4.47 29.83
CA ARG A 139 -6.18 -4.42 29.04
C ARG A 139 -5.18 -5.53 29.37
N THR A 140 -5.19 -6.06 30.60
CA THR A 140 -4.30 -7.16 31.02
C THR A 140 -4.89 -8.56 30.78
N THR A 141 -6.18 -8.68 30.44
CA THR A 141 -6.79 -9.99 30.11
C THR A 141 -6.19 -10.56 28.82
N ALA A 142 -5.67 -11.78 28.90
CA ALA A 142 -5.28 -12.54 27.71
C ALA A 142 -6.53 -12.87 26.90
N ALA A 143 -6.47 -12.68 25.57
CA ALA A 143 -7.64 -12.62 24.71
C ALA A 143 -7.58 -13.68 23.59
N PRO A 144 -7.99 -14.94 23.85
CA PRO A 144 -7.84 -16.03 22.87
C PRO A 144 -8.54 -15.78 21.54
N PHE A 145 -9.67 -15.07 21.54
CA PHE A 145 -10.44 -14.73 20.35
C PHE A 145 -9.65 -13.89 19.32
N ILE A 146 -8.64 -13.12 19.77
CA ILE A 146 -7.80 -12.25 18.93
C ILE A 146 -6.33 -12.70 18.94
N ALA A 147 -6.06 -13.97 19.22
CA ALA A 147 -4.71 -14.55 19.22
C ALA A 147 -4.52 -15.54 18.07
N CYS A 148 -3.36 -15.50 17.42
CA CYS A 148 -2.92 -16.54 16.49
C CYS A 148 -2.07 -17.55 17.29
N PRO A 149 -2.47 -18.83 17.40
CA PRO A 149 -1.76 -19.81 18.24
C PRO A 149 -0.40 -20.23 17.65
N THR A 150 -0.07 -19.76 16.46
CA THR A 150 1.24 -19.88 15.78
C THR A 150 2.23 -18.85 16.30
N ASP A 151 1.77 -17.69 16.76
CA ASP A 151 2.65 -16.63 17.23
C ASP A 151 3.13 -16.89 18.67
N ALA A 152 4.34 -17.45 18.76
CA ALA A 152 4.99 -17.75 20.04
C ALA A 152 5.26 -16.52 20.93
N PHE A 153 5.10 -15.29 20.43
CA PHE A 153 5.21 -14.05 21.21
C PHE A 153 3.90 -13.62 21.86
N ASN A 154 2.74 -14.13 21.43
CA ASN A 154 1.47 -13.91 22.13
C ASN A 154 1.36 -14.83 23.35
N ARG A 155 1.98 -14.41 24.46
CA ARG A 155 2.04 -15.16 25.72
C ARG A 155 2.02 -14.25 26.94
N SER A 156 1.56 -14.77 28.07
CA SER A 156 1.45 -14.06 29.35
C SER A 156 2.78 -13.47 29.86
N GLY A 157 3.91 -14.09 29.51
CA GLY A 157 5.27 -13.60 29.81
C GLY A 157 5.87 -12.66 28.76
N ASN A 158 5.06 -12.08 27.86
CA ASN A 158 5.48 -11.07 26.89
C ASN A 158 4.39 -9.99 26.71
N ARG A 159 4.02 -9.35 27.83
CA ARG A 159 3.10 -8.21 27.84
C ARG A 159 3.80 -6.98 27.23
N TYR A 160 3.02 -6.11 26.59
CA TYR A 160 3.53 -4.77 26.24
C TYR A 160 3.55 -3.91 27.50
N GLN A 161 4.60 -3.12 27.68
CA GLN A 161 4.84 -2.25 28.83
C GLN A 161 4.95 -0.79 28.35
N LEU A 162 3.83 -0.07 28.41
CA LEU A 162 3.74 1.32 27.96
C LEU A 162 4.17 2.28 29.08
N GLN A 163 5.23 3.05 28.85
CA GLN A 163 5.66 4.13 29.75
C GLN A 163 4.99 5.46 29.34
N GLY A 164 3.83 5.76 29.92
CA GLY A 164 3.06 6.98 29.62
C GLY A 164 3.61 8.25 30.28
N ASP A 165 3.52 8.35 31.62
CA ASP A 165 4.24 9.36 32.40
C ASP A 165 5.53 8.73 32.96
N PRO A 166 6.74 9.30 32.77
CA PRO A 166 7.99 8.75 33.31
C PRO A 166 8.05 8.66 34.85
N ARG A 167 7.09 9.24 35.57
CA ARG A 167 6.97 9.19 37.04
C ARG A 167 6.00 8.09 37.52
N GLU A 168 5.25 7.49 36.61
CA GLU A 168 4.31 6.39 36.87
C GLU A 168 4.95 5.05 36.50
N ALA A 169 4.43 3.93 37.04
CA ALA A 169 4.90 2.60 36.65
C ALA A 169 4.38 2.24 35.22
N PRO A 170 5.15 1.48 34.42
CA PRO A 170 4.69 1.03 33.10
C PRO A 170 3.33 0.34 33.14
N LEU A 171 2.47 0.67 32.19
CA LEU A 171 1.14 0.09 32.07
C LEU A 171 1.21 -1.17 31.21
N GLU A 172 0.84 -2.31 31.80
CA GLU A 172 0.83 -3.59 31.08
C GLU A 172 -0.40 -3.74 30.17
N PHE A 173 -0.16 -4.28 28.98
CA PHE A 173 -1.21 -4.70 28.03
C PHE A 173 -0.97 -6.14 27.55
N ALA A 174 -2.05 -6.87 27.33
CA ALA A 174 -2.05 -8.20 26.73
C ALA A 174 -1.89 -8.13 25.20
N ARG A 175 -1.33 -9.20 24.63
CA ARG A 175 -1.08 -9.33 23.20
C ARG A 175 -2.31 -9.77 22.41
N GLY A 176 -2.31 -9.45 21.12
CA GLY A 176 -3.24 -9.92 20.09
C GLY A 176 -2.51 -10.11 18.76
N ASN A 177 -3.23 -10.57 17.74
CA ASN A 177 -2.69 -10.95 16.45
C ASN A 177 -3.54 -10.57 15.24
N PHE A 178 -4.62 -9.81 15.42
CA PHE A 178 -5.42 -9.33 14.30
C PHE A 178 -5.58 -7.82 14.39
N ALA A 179 -5.56 -7.18 13.23
CA ALA A 179 -5.74 -5.75 13.06
C ALA A 179 -6.99 -5.46 12.23
N ILE A 180 -7.53 -4.24 12.34
CA ILE A 180 -8.55 -3.71 11.44
C ILE A 180 -7.88 -2.81 10.39
N ASN A 181 -8.26 -3.00 9.12
CA ASN A 181 -7.74 -2.23 8.00
C ASN A 181 -8.23 -0.76 8.05
N GLY A 182 -7.31 0.16 8.34
CA GLY A 182 -7.54 1.60 8.33
C GLY A 182 -7.28 2.29 6.98
N GLY A 183 -6.53 1.64 6.09
CA GLY A 183 -6.39 2.04 4.69
C GLY A 183 -4.97 1.96 4.14
N THR A 184 -4.88 2.16 2.83
CA THR A 184 -3.66 2.01 2.02
C THR A 184 -2.61 3.11 2.18
N HIS A 185 -2.96 4.21 2.84
CA HIS A 185 -2.18 5.45 2.89
C HIS A 185 -1.26 5.50 4.11
N HIS A 186 -0.17 6.24 4.07
CA HIS A 186 0.58 6.57 5.28
C HIS A 186 -0.31 7.39 6.24
N TYR A 187 -0.30 7.13 7.55
CA TYR A 187 -1.02 7.99 8.51
C TYR A 187 -0.24 9.31 8.68
N LYS A 188 -0.49 10.22 7.76
CA LYS A 188 0.07 11.57 7.69
C LYS A 188 -1.06 12.54 7.41
N VAL A 189 -1.07 13.66 8.13
CA VAL A 189 -2.18 14.64 8.15
C VAL A 189 -1.81 15.93 7.40
N GLU A 190 -0.61 15.98 6.86
CA GLU A 190 -0.17 17.06 5.96
C GLU A 190 -0.82 16.83 4.59
N PRO A 191 -1.47 17.83 3.97
CA PRO A 191 -2.07 17.68 2.65
C PRO A 191 -1.00 17.42 1.56
N PRO A 192 -1.39 16.84 0.42
CA PRO A 192 -0.47 16.68 -0.71
C PRO A 192 -0.03 18.05 -1.25
N SER A 193 1.24 18.16 -1.63
CA SER A 193 1.85 19.43 -2.05
C SER A 193 2.70 19.28 -3.30
N THR A 194 3.06 20.41 -3.92
CA THR A 194 4.02 20.50 -5.01
C THR A 194 5.37 19.84 -4.67
N SER A 195 5.79 19.90 -3.40
CA SER A 195 7.01 19.25 -2.88
C SER A 195 6.84 17.80 -2.42
N SER A 196 5.60 17.30 -2.30
CA SER A 196 5.28 15.98 -1.73
C SER A 196 3.96 15.42 -2.30
N PRO A 197 4.00 14.53 -3.31
CA PRO A 197 2.82 14.03 -4.04
C PRO A 197 2.04 12.94 -3.29
N GLN A 198 2.29 12.76 -1.99
CA GLN A 198 1.80 11.64 -1.18
C GLN A 198 0.28 11.46 -1.35
N GLY A 199 -0.09 10.37 -2.04
CA GLY A 199 -1.20 10.31 -3.00
C GLY A 199 -2.61 10.54 -2.46
N ASP A 200 -3.41 9.47 -2.36
CA ASP A 200 -4.63 9.54 -1.56
C ASP A 200 -4.18 9.81 -0.12
N PHE A 201 -4.75 10.84 0.51
CA PHE A 201 -4.34 11.30 1.84
C PHE A 201 -5.32 10.86 2.93
N VAL A 202 -4.86 10.89 4.18
CA VAL A 202 -5.73 10.65 5.34
C VAL A 202 -6.47 11.94 5.67
N HIS A 203 -7.79 11.91 5.53
CA HIS A 203 -8.65 13.07 5.83
C HIS A 203 -8.70 13.31 7.34
N LEU A 204 -8.42 14.54 7.78
CA LEU A 204 -8.76 15.06 9.11
C LEU A 204 -9.89 16.08 8.98
N VAL A 205 -10.96 15.88 9.74
CA VAL A 205 -11.96 16.93 10.00
C VAL A 205 -12.03 17.19 11.49
N THR A 206 -11.78 18.43 11.91
CA THR A 206 -11.98 18.92 13.28
C THR A 206 -13.28 19.71 13.36
N LEU A 207 -14.05 19.51 14.43
CA LEU A 207 -15.27 20.26 14.72
C LEU A 207 -15.02 21.27 15.85
N ASP A 208 -15.59 22.48 15.72
CA ASP A 208 -15.32 23.59 16.65
C ASP A 208 -15.82 23.35 18.08
N SER A 209 -16.86 22.53 18.27
CA SER A 209 -17.42 22.26 19.60
C SER A 209 -18.20 20.92 19.66
N PRO A 210 -17.92 20.04 20.64
CA PRO A 210 -16.69 20.00 21.45
C PRO A 210 -15.48 19.63 20.57
N ARG A 211 -14.29 19.38 21.14
CA ARG A 211 -13.05 18.98 20.40
C ARG A 211 -13.14 17.59 19.76
N GLN A 212 -14.14 17.38 18.92
CA GLN A 212 -14.29 16.17 18.12
C GLN A 212 -13.44 16.31 16.87
N PHE A 213 -12.86 15.20 16.46
CA PHE A 213 -12.25 15.07 15.15
C PHE A 213 -12.61 13.70 14.60
N GLN A 214 -12.72 13.59 13.28
CA GLN A 214 -12.75 12.33 12.55
C GLN A 214 -11.47 12.23 11.72
N LEU A 215 -10.86 11.06 11.68
CA LEU A 215 -9.66 10.82 10.87
C LEU A 215 -9.71 9.45 10.16
N TRP A 216 -9.56 9.43 8.84
CA TRP A 216 -9.70 8.20 8.05
C TRP A 216 -8.88 8.18 6.75
N GLY A 217 -8.32 7.01 6.41
CA GLY A 217 -7.83 6.68 5.07
C GLY A 217 -8.94 6.01 4.24
N ASN A 218 -8.58 5.21 3.23
CA ASN A 218 -9.54 4.45 2.40
C ASN A 218 -9.91 3.04 2.92
N GLY A 219 -9.54 2.68 4.16
CA GLY A 219 -9.88 1.38 4.76
C GLY A 219 -11.34 1.25 5.24
N ILE A 220 -11.64 0.20 6.00
CA ILE A 220 -13.01 -0.09 6.48
C ILE A 220 -13.40 0.66 7.76
N ALA A 221 -12.44 1.27 8.46
CA ALA A 221 -12.65 1.98 9.72
C ALA A 221 -11.61 3.09 9.93
N GLY A 222 -11.96 4.17 10.62
CA GLY A 222 -11.04 5.25 10.99
C GLY A 222 -11.05 5.55 12.48
N ILE A 223 -10.25 6.53 12.91
CA ILE A 223 -10.28 7.05 14.27
C ILE A 223 -11.48 7.99 14.39
N ASN A 224 -12.39 7.69 15.34
CA ASN A 224 -13.70 8.33 15.49
C ASN A 224 -14.59 8.31 14.23
N ARG A 225 -14.21 7.55 13.19
CA ARG A 225 -14.94 7.42 11.92
C ARG A 225 -15.36 5.98 11.69
N SER A 226 -16.67 5.80 11.53
CA SER A 226 -17.29 4.56 11.06
C SER A 226 -17.70 4.68 9.59
N PHE A 227 -17.94 3.54 8.97
CA PHE A 227 -18.46 3.41 7.60
C PHE A 227 -19.54 2.32 7.55
N SER A 228 -20.49 2.45 6.63
CA SER A 228 -21.55 1.49 6.35
C SER A 228 -21.22 0.66 5.10
N PHE A 229 -21.87 -0.49 4.93
CA PHE A 229 -21.70 -1.31 3.72
C PHE A 229 -22.12 -0.60 2.41
N GLY A 230 -22.83 0.53 2.47
CA GLY A 230 -23.16 1.36 1.31
C GLY A 230 -22.02 2.27 0.84
N GLU A 231 -20.96 2.45 1.63
CA GLU A 231 -19.79 3.27 1.31
C GLU A 231 -18.64 2.45 0.65
N PHE A 232 -18.88 1.17 0.33
CA PHE A 232 -17.84 0.21 -0.10
C PHE A 232 -18.02 -0.22 -1.56
N SER A 233 -17.47 0.56 -2.50
CA SER A 233 -17.40 0.24 -3.93
C SER A 233 -16.77 -1.13 -4.21
N ASN A 234 -15.74 -1.51 -3.43
CA ASN A 234 -15.05 -2.79 -3.54
C ASN A 234 -15.98 -3.99 -3.22
N GLY A 235 -17.11 -3.75 -2.55
CA GLY A 235 -18.01 -4.81 -2.09
C GLY A 235 -17.46 -5.56 -0.88
N ARG A 236 -18.09 -6.70 -0.53
CA ARG A 236 -17.82 -7.42 0.72
C ARG A 236 -16.92 -8.65 0.60
N ALA A 237 -16.83 -9.29 -0.57
CA ALA A 237 -16.12 -10.55 -0.76
C ALA A 237 -14.60 -10.40 -1.04
N THR A 238 -14.16 -9.19 -1.33
CA THR A 238 -12.81 -8.82 -1.80
C THR A 238 -12.12 -7.82 -0.88
N LEU A 239 -12.85 -6.82 -0.39
CA LEU A 239 -12.35 -5.82 0.56
C LEU A 239 -11.86 -6.49 1.85
N ILE A 240 -10.58 -6.34 2.15
CA ILE A 240 -9.97 -6.87 3.38
C ILE A 240 -10.42 -6.02 4.57
N ALA A 241 -11.00 -6.69 5.55
CA ALA A 241 -11.54 -6.10 6.77
C ALA A 241 -10.56 -6.25 7.94
N LEU A 242 -10.12 -7.49 8.16
CA LEU A 242 -9.21 -7.89 9.23
C LEU A 242 -8.07 -8.73 8.66
N GLU A 243 -6.90 -8.65 9.27
CA GLU A 243 -5.69 -9.34 8.82
C GLU A 243 -4.78 -9.75 9.97
N GLU A 244 -3.86 -10.68 9.72
CA GLU A 244 -2.84 -11.06 10.70
C GLU A 244 -1.83 -9.93 10.95
N LEU A 245 -1.53 -9.77 12.23
CA LEU A 245 -0.56 -8.86 12.83
C LEU A 245 0.24 -9.68 13.87
N ARG A 246 1.50 -9.35 14.09
CA ARG A 246 2.35 -10.08 15.07
C ARG A 246 2.38 -9.39 16.43
N ALA A 247 2.38 -10.21 17.47
CA ALA A 247 2.72 -9.79 18.81
C ALA A 247 4.20 -9.38 18.85
N GLY A 248 4.44 -8.17 19.34
CA GLY A 248 5.77 -7.57 19.42
C GLY A 248 6.75 -8.45 20.21
N ILE A 249 7.99 -8.55 19.74
CA ILE A 249 8.92 -9.60 20.19
C ILE A 249 9.58 -9.33 21.55
N HIS A 250 9.33 -8.15 22.12
CA HIS A 250 9.89 -7.66 23.38
C HIS A 250 8.84 -6.79 24.11
N PRO A 251 8.87 -6.62 25.45
CA PRO A 251 7.90 -5.79 26.16
C PRO A 251 7.82 -4.32 25.72
N LEU A 252 8.87 -3.78 25.10
CA LEU A 252 8.86 -2.43 24.50
C LEU A 252 8.20 -2.38 23.11
N ASP A 253 8.04 -3.51 22.43
CA ASP A 253 7.47 -3.55 21.07
C ASP A 253 5.94 -3.34 21.15
N PRO A 254 5.38 -2.27 20.56
CA PRO A 254 3.95 -1.95 20.65
C PRO A 254 3.06 -2.85 19.79
N ARG A 255 3.63 -3.76 18.97
CA ARG A 255 2.86 -4.49 17.96
C ARG A 255 2.01 -5.63 18.54
N GLY A 256 0.85 -5.86 17.94
CA GLY A 256 -0.10 -6.88 18.38
C GLY A 256 -0.51 -6.67 19.84
N VAL A 257 -1.11 -5.52 20.15
CA VAL A 257 -1.64 -5.11 21.45
C VAL A 257 -3.13 -4.81 21.29
N TRP A 258 -3.97 -5.82 21.55
CA TRP A 258 -5.36 -5.86 21.10
C TRP A 258 -6.27 -4.75 21.67
N ALA A 259 -5.93 -4.21 22.83
CA ALA A 259 -6.78 -3.28 23.59
C ALA A 259 -6.43 -1.79 23.39
N LEU A 260 -5.28 -1.46 22.79
CA LEU A 260 -4.73 -0.10 22.84
C LEU A 260 -5.22 0.83 21.71
N GLY A 261 -5.83 0.30 20.65
CA GLY A 261 -6.49 1.14 19.63
C GLY A 261 -5.53 2.03 18.84
N GLN A 262 -4.35 1.50 18.49
CA GLN A 262 -3.30 2.21 17.75
C GLN A 262 -2.83 1.42 16.52
N ILE A 263 -2.22 2.12 15.55
CA ILE A 263 -1.51 1.50 14.42
C ILE A 263 -0.39 0.59 14.93
N GLY A 264 -0.22 -0.57 14.30
CA GLY A 264 0.69 -1.63 14.73
C GLY A 264 0.21 -2.40 15.96
N GLY A 265 -0.55 -1.77 16.87
CA GLY A 265 -1.13 -2.42 18.05
C GLY A 265 -2.37 -3.25 17.73
N SER A 266 -3.41 -2.62 17.18
CA SER A 266 -4.66 -3.29 16.80
C SER A 266 -5.28 -2.74 15.50
N ILE A 267 -4.55 -1.88 14.80
CA ILE A 267 -4.98 -1.23 13.55
C ILE A 267 -3.83 -1.42 12.55
N SER A 268 -4.17 -1.78 11.33
CA SER A 268 -3.24 -1.94 10.21
C SER A 268 -3.48 -0.78 9.25
N TRP A 269 -2.38 -0.22 8.72
CA TRP A 269 -2.42 1.08 8.05
C TRP A 269 -1.17 1.24 7.17
N ALA A 270 -1.32 1.91 6.02
CA ALA A 270 -0.31 2.00 4.96
C ALA A 270 -0.09 0.68 4.22
N HIS A 271 -1.19 0.06 3.75
CA HIS A 271 -1.15 -1.04 2.76
C HIS A 271 -0.78 -0.49 1.38
N GLY A 272 0.47 -0.04 1.25
CA GLY A 272 0.91 0.87 0.21
C GLY A 272 1.60 0.19 -0.98
N VAL A 273 1.75 0.98 -2.04
CA VAL A 273 2.81 0.82 -3.03
C VAL A 273 3.94 1.82 -2.77
N ASN A 274 3.55 3.03 -2.35
CA ASN A 274 4.42 4.15 -2.01
C ASN A 274 5.13 3.88 -0.67
N GLY A 275 6.43 4.17 -0.59
CA GLY A 275 7.22 3.96 0.62
C GLY A 275 7.67 2.50 0.84
N ASP A 276 7.90 2.15 2.09
CA ASP A 276 8.60 0.93 2.54
C ASP A 276 7.68 -0.18 3.10
N ALA A 277 6.36 0.01 3.03
CA ALA A 277 5.32 -0.86 3.56
C ALA A 277 4.49 -1.59 2.47
N ALA A 278 5.19 -2.23 1.52
CA ALA A 278 4.56 -2.89 0.39
C ALA A 278 4.26 -4.38 0.64
N GLY A 279 2.98 -4.76 0.68
CA GLY A 279 2.57 -6.16 0.81
C GLY A 279 2.74 -6.79 2.20
N PRO A 280 2.34 -8.05 2.38
CA PRO A 280 2.35 -8.73 3.67
C PRO A 280 3.73 -9.28 4.04
N ASN A 281 4.02 -9.29 5.35
CA ASN A 281 5.31 -9.68 5.94
C ASN A 281 6.52 -8.90 5.39
N ASN A 282 6.34 -7.64 4.94
CA ASN A 282 7.43 -6.90 4.30
C ASN A 282 8.67 -6.82 5.21
N ALA A 283 9.82 -7.21 4.64
CA ALA A 283 11.09 -7.36 5.31
C ALA A 283 12.05 -6.19 5.05
N HIS A 284 11.61 -5.10 4.43
CA HIS A 284 12.41 -3.88 4.33
C HIS A 284 12.66 -3.32 5.74
N PRO A 285 13.87 -2.82 6.08
CA PRO A 285 14.22 -2.43 7.45
C PRO A 285 13.37 -1.31 8.08
N ARG A 286 12.44 -0.71 7.32
CA ARG A 286 11.63 0.44 7.69
C ARG A 286 10.11 0.25 7.54
N SER A 287 9.63 -0.98 7.27
CA SER A 287 8.21 -1.21 6.91
C SER A 287 7.15 -0.94 8.00
N ASP A 288 7.54 -0.64 9.25
CA ASP A 288 6.62 -0.30 10.33
C ASP A 288 7.10 1.01 11.04
N ASP A 289 6.27 2.06 11.05
CA ASP A 289 6.43 3.26 11.89
C ASP A 289 5.59 3.07 13.15
N VAL A 290 6.25 2.74 14.27
CA VAL A 290 5.62 2.46 15.57
C VAL A 290 6.41 3.04 16.74
N LEU A 291 5.72 3.38 17.82
CA LEU A 291 6.32 3.90 19.07
C LEU A 291 7.45 3.01 19.62
N SER A 292 8.42 3.64 20.29
CA SER A 292 9.59 3.01 20.92
C SER A 292 10.51 2.22 19.97
N CYS A 293 10.34 2.26 18.64
CA CYS A 293 11.19 1.49 17.72
C CYS A 293 12.70 1.76 17.92
N GLY A 294 13.13 3.01 18.09
CA GLY A 294 14.52 3.33 18.42
C GLY A 294 15.03 2.67 19.72
N GLU A 295 14.16 2.48 20.70
CA GLU A 295 14.45 1.78 21.96
C GLU A 295 14.55 0.25 21.74
N LEU A 296 13.73 -0.33 20.83
CA LEU A 296 13.91 -1.72 20.40
C LEU A 296 15.25 -1.93 19.72
N HIS A 297 15.66 -1.04 18.81
CA HIS A 297 16.96 -1.13 18.14
C HIS A 297 18.12 -1.03 19.14
N ALA A 298 18.01 -0.18 20.17
CA ALA A 298 19.01 -0.08 21.23
C ALA A 298 19.10 -1.32 22.13
N VAL A 299 18.00 -2.06 22.34
CA VAL A 299 17.96 -3.25 23.22
C VAL A 299 18.22 -4.57 22.47
N LEU A 300 17.77 -4.70 21.23
CA LEU A 300 17.82 -5.94 20.44
C LEU A 300 18.83 -5.91 19.30
N GLY A 301 19.13 -4.72 18.75
CA GLY A 301 19.87 -4.56 17.51
C GLY A 301 19.02 -4.79 16.25
N SER A 302 19.34 -4.06 15.18
CA SER A 302 18.63 -4.12 13.88
C SER A 302 18.59 -5.55 13.31
N ASP A 303 19.70 -6.29 13.42
CA ASP A 303 19.82 -7.65 12.87
C ASP A 303 18.83 -8.63 13.50
N VAL A 304 18.53 -8.49 14.80
CA VAL A 304 17.57 -9.36 15.50
C VAL A 304 16.15 -9.04 15.08
N LEU A 305 15.79 -7.75 14.92
CA LEU A 305 14.50 -7.32 14.39
C LEU A 305 14.29 -7.82 12.95
N GLN A 306 15.35 -7.71 12.13
CA GLN A 306 15.38 -8.17 10.75
C GLN A 306 15.21 -9.70 10.65
N GLN A 307 16.02 -10.48 11.38
CA GLN A 307 15.95 -11.94 11.41
C GLN A 307 14.63 -12.46 12.00
N ALA A 308 14.04 -11.73 12.95
CA ALA A 308 12.73 -12.05 13.49
C ALA A 308 11.55 -11.74 12.53
N GLY A 309 11.79 -11.07 11.39
CA GLY A 309 10.74 -10.60 10.47
C GLY A 309 9.88 -9.47 11.05
N MET A 310 10.48 -8.65 11.92
CA MET A 310 9.83 -7.58 12.70
C MET A 310 10.61 -6.23 12.62
N PRO A 311 11.09 -5.79 11.44
CA PRO A 311 11.76 -4.49 11.29
C PRO A 311 10.82 -3.32 11.65
N CYS A 312 11.38 -2.15 11.96
CA CYS A 312 10.65 -0.89 12.15
C CYS A 312 11.63 0.30 12.02
N VAL A 313 11.14 1.54 11.91
CA VAL A 313 12.01 2.71 11.74
C VAL A 313 12.64 3.20 13.05
N SER A 314 13.95 3.02 13.20
CA SER A 314 14.69 3.39 14.42
C SER A 314 14.70 4.88 14.77
N TYR A 315 14.43 5.77 13.81
CA TYR A 315 14.42 7.23 13.97
C TYR A 315 13.02 7.86 13.97
N ILE A 316 11.95 7.06 13.81
CA ILE A 316 10.57 7.52 13.93
C ILE A 316 9.98 6.91 15.22
N ASP A 317 9.41 7.77 16.05
CA ASP A 317 8.80 7.41 17.33
C ASP A 317 7.32 7.81 17.34
N HIS A 318 6.62 7.40 16.28
CA HIS A 318 5.23 7.74 15.99
C HIS A 318 4.53 6.50 15.42
N ASN A 319 3.24 6.33 15.68
CA ASN A 319 2.44 5.25 15.09
C ASN A 319 1.86 5.71 13.74
N GLN A 320 2.59 5.55 12.63
CA GLN A 320 2.15 6.02 11.30
C GLN A 320 1.86 4.92 10.25
N GLN A 321 2.46 3.74 10.39
CA GLN A 321 2.46 2.71 9.34
C GLN A 321 2.69 1.34 9.98
N ALA A 322 1.86 0.34 9.65
CA ALA A 322 2.07 -1.05 10.07
C ALA A 322 1.31 -2.02 9.15
N THR A 323 2.07 -2.95 8.57
CA THR A 323 1.59 -3.92 7.56
C THR A 323 1.08 -5.22 8.18
N ALA A 324 0.41 -6.06 7.38
CA ALA A 324 0.11 -7.43 7.76
C ALA A 324 1.40 -8.20 8.11
N ARG A 325 1.40 -8.91 9.23
CA ARG A 325 2.51 -9.78 9.65
C ARG A 325 1.97 -11.06 10.28
N SER A 326 2.57 -12.21 9.95
CA SER A 326 2.21 -13.52 10.49
C SER A 326 3.46 -14.37 10.79
N GLN A 327 3.30 -15.41 11.61
CA GLN A 327 4.30 -16.48 11.73
C GLN A 327 4.01 -17.66 10.77
N HIS A 328 2.96 -17.58 9.95
CA HIS A 328 2.68 -18.61 8.95
C HIS A 328 3.64 -18.53 7.76
N PRO A 329 4.24 -19.65 7.32
CA PRO A 329 5.25 -19.63 6.25
C PRO A 329 4.72 -19.07 4.92
N GLY A 330 5.38 -18.02 4.43
CA GLY A 330 5.18 -17.49 3.08
C GLY A 330 3.92 -16.64 2.86
N GLY A 331 3.18 -16.26 3.91
CA GLY A 331 1.97 -15.47 3.75
C GLY A 331 1.31 -15.01 5.05
N VAL A 332 0.12 -14.45 4.93
CA VAL A 332 -0.76 -13.99 6.03
C VAL A 332 -2.20 -14.47 5.81
N HIS A 333 -2.96 -14.66 6.87
CA HIS A 333 -4.42 -14.77 6.76
C HIS A 333 -5.07 -13.38 6.73
N VAL A 334 -6.06 -13.22 5.86
CA VAL A 334 -6.92 -12.03 5.76
C VAL A 334 -8.38 -12.46 5.74
N ALA A 335 -9.27 -11.60 6.21
CA ALA A 335 -10.70 -11.82 6.23
C ALA A 335 -11.45 -10.69 5.51
N CYS A 336 -12.38 -11.05 4.64
CA CYS A 336 -13.23 -10.12 3.90
C CYS A 336 -14.58 -9.94 4.60
N LEU A 337 -15.28 -8.83 4.33
CA LEU A 337 -16.57 -8.45 4.95
C LEU A 337 -17.76 -9.39 4.66
N ASP A 338 -17.55 -10.53 4.02
CA ASP A 338 -18.50 -11.64 3.85
C ASP A 338 -18.24 -12.81 4.83
N GLY A 339 -17.28 -12.65 5.75
CA GLY A 339 -16.85 -13.69 6.67
C GLY A 339 -15.97 -14.77 6.00
N SER A 340 -15.57 -14.60 4.74
CA SER A 340 -14.54 -15.44 4.11
C SER A 340 -13.17 -15.12 4.70
N VAL A 341 -12.32 -16.14 4.82
CA VAL A 341 -10.95 -16.00 5.30
C VAL A 341 -10.02 -16.72 4.34
N ARG A 342 -9.06 -15.97 3.80
CA ARG A 342 -8.14 -16.34 2.72
C ARG A 342 -6.70 -16.34 3.27
N PHE A 343 -5.80 -17.04 2.59
CA PHE A 343 -4.36 -16.97 2.86
C PHE A 343 -3.69 -16.29 1.67
N VAL A 344 -2.90 -15.25 1.93
CA VAL A 344 -2.31 -14.38 0.90
C VAL A 344 -0.80 -14.54 0.94
N SER A 345 -0.19 -14.79 -0.22
CA SER A 345 1.25 -14.96 -0.36
C SER A 345 2.01 -13.66 -0.12
N ASN A 346 3.22 -13.76 0.44
CA ASN A 346 4.20 -12.67 0.48
C ASN A 346 4.62 -12.18 -0.93
N ALA A 347 4.32 -12.95 -1.98
CA ALA A 347 4.59 -12.63 -3.38
C ALA A 347 3.36 -12.06 -4.13
N ILE A 348 2.36 -11.52 -3.43
CA ILE A 348 1.28 -10.76 -4.07
C ILE A 348 1.82 -9.44 -4.62
N ASP A 349 1.35 -9.01 -5.79
CA ASP A 349 1.70 -7.69 -6.33
C ASP A 349 1.26 -6.57 -5.37
N SER A 350 2.11 -5.58 -5.17
CA SER A 350 1.84 -4.50 -4.20
C SER A 350 0.65 -3.62 -4.61
N SER A 351 0.38 -3.48 -5.91
CA SER A 351 -0.76 -2.72 -6.46
C SER A 351 -2.07 -3.47 -6.24
N VAL A 352 -2.06 -4.80 -6.41
CA VAL A 352 -3.17 -5.70 -6.04
C VAL A 352 -3.43 -5.62 -4.53
N TRP A 353 -2.39 -5.76 -3.70
CA TRP A 353 -2.51 -5.65 -2.24
C TRP A 353 -3.11 -4.30 -1.82
N HIS A 354 -2.67 -3.20 -2.44
CA HIS A 354 -3.24 -1.87 -2.24
C HIS A 354 -4.75 -1.83 -2.54
N ILE A 355 -5.19 -2.20 -3.75
CA ILE A 355 -6.61 -2.06 -4.10
C ILE A 355 -7.55 -2.95 -3.27
N LEU A 356 -7.05 -4.03 -2.67
CA LEU A 356 -7.81 -4.89 -1.75
C LEU A 356 -8.03 -4.29 -0.35
N HIS A 357 -7.22 -3.32 0.06
CA HIS A 357 -7.40 -2.59 1.32
C HIS A 357 -8.15 -1.27 1.14
N SER A 358 -8.41 -0.85 -0.10
CA SER A 358 -9.21 0.33 -0.43
C SER A 358 -10.69 -0.02 -0.60
N ARG A 359 -11.57 0.60 0.20
CA ARG A 359 -13.04 0.52 0.03
C ARG A 359 -13.52 1.15 -1.28
N GLU A 360 -12.73 2.09 -1.82
CA GLU A 360 -13.04 2.95 -2.96
C GLU A 360 -12.63 2.34 -4.31
N THR A 361 -12.09 1.12 -4.32
CA THR A 361 -11.81 0.37 -5.55
C THR A 361 -13.11 0.01 -6.27
N PRO A 362 -13.27 0.34 -7.58
CA PRO A 362 -14.45 -0.05 -8.35
C PRO A 362 -14.59 -1.57 -8.52
N PRO A 363 -15.83 -2.12 -8.56
CA PRO A 363 -16.06 -3.55 -8.77
C PRO A 363 -15.39 -4.14 -10.01
N GLU A 364 -15.35 -3.38 -11.10
CA GLU A 364 -14.78 -3.78 -12.39
C GLU A 364 -13.28 -4.05 -12.32
N CYS A 365 -12.55 -3.38 -11.42
CA CYS A 365 -11.12 -3.63 -11.18
C CYS A 365 -10.87 -4.97 -10.46
N LEU A 366 -11.93 -5.64 -10.00
CA LEU A 366 -11.92 -6.88 -9.23
C LEU A 366 -12.79 -7.99 -9.86
N ALA A 367 -13.38 -7.75 -11.04
CA ALA A 367 -14.28 -8.71 -11.70
C ALA A 367 -13.57 -10.02 -12.08
N ASP A 368 -12.33 -9.91 -12.58
CA ASP A 368 -11.47 -11.06 -12.91
C ASP A 368 -10.80 -11.68 -11.67
N PHE A 369 -10.94 -11.06 -10.49
CA PHE A 369 -10.18 -11.37 -9.28
C PHE A 369 -10.68 -12.60 -8.49
N ASN A 370 -11.30 -13.54 -9.19
CA ASN A 370 -11.62 -14.87 -8.68
C ASN A 370 -10.39 -15.80 -8.67
N GLU A 371 -9.38 -15.53 -9.50
CA GLU A 371 -8.14 -16.29 -9.57
C GLU A 371 -7.02 -15.62 -8.73
N TRP A 372 -7.04 -15.86 -7.41
CA TRP A 372 -5.92 -15.52 -6.50
C TRP A 372 -4.71 -16.48 -6.67
N GLU A 373 -4.51 -17.07 -7.85
CA GLU A 373 -3.24 -17.72 -8.16
C GLU A 373 -2.17 -16.66 -8.44
N PRO A 374 -0.89 -16.93 -8.15
CA PRO A 374 0.20 -16.03 -8.53
C PRO A 374 0.39 -16.07 -10.05
N SER A 375 -0.41 -15.28 -10.76
CA SER A 375 -0.37 -15.21 -12.22
C SER A 375 1.05 -14.81 -12.67
N HIS A 376 1.66 -15.67 -13.49
CA HIS A 376 3.01 -15.42 -13.99
C HIS A 376 3.01 -14.16 -14.86
N ILE A 377 3.50 -13.05 -14.31
CA ILE A 377 3.75 -11.81 -15.07
C ILE A 377 4.79 -12.12 -16.14
N GLN A 378 4.33 -12.44 -17.34
CA GLN A 378 5.18 -12.51 -18.53
C GLN A 378 5.62 -11.09 -18.88
N LEU A 379 6.76 -10.69 -18.30
CA LEU A 379 7.54 -9.56 -18.78
C LEU A 379 7.64 -9.64 -20.30
N PRO A 380 7.34 -8.56 -21.04
CA PRO A 380 7.35 -8.58 -22.49
C PRO A 380 8.75 -8.98 -22.96
N SER A 381 8.85 -10.11 -23.67
CA SER A 381 10.14 -10.60 -24.17
C SER A 381 10.84 -9.49 -24.96
N PRO A 382 12.12 -9.18 -24.67
CA PRO A 382 12.82 -8.08 -25.33
C PRO A 382 12.75 -8.29 -26.85
N ARG A 383 12.21 -7.29 -27.56
CA ARG A 383 12.19 -7.31 -29.02
C ARG A 383 13.64 -7.46 -29.51
N LYS A 384 13.83 -8.30 -30.52
CA LYS A 384 15.16 -8.69 -31.03
C LYS A 384 16.10 -7.49 -31.09
N THR A 385 17.25 -7.61 -30.44
CA THR A 385 18.37 -6.70 -30.59
C THR A 385 18.70 -6.55 -32.08
N LEU A 386 18.39 -5.38 -32.64
CA LEU A 386 18.90 -4.97 -33.94
C LEU A 386 20.39 -4.67 -33.78
N ASN A 387 21.19 -5.10 -34.76
CA ASN A 387 22.65 -5.05 -34.63
C ASN A 387 23.15 -3.63 -34.35
N ALA A 388 24.02 -3.49 -33.34
CA ALA A 388 24.66 -2.23 -32.97
C ALA A 388 25.60 -1.73 -34.10
N ALA A 389 25.04 -0.98 -35.04
CA ALA A 389 25.70 -0.63 -36.31
C ALA A 389 25.49 0.83 -36.77
N SER A 390 25.06 1.74 -35.90
CA SER A 390 25.45 3.16 -36.03
C SER A 390 25.39 3.88 -34.68
N VAL A 391 26.54 4.13 -34.06
CA VAL A 391 26.64 5.14 -32.99
C VAL A 391 26.40 6.51 -33.63
N ARG A 392 25.41 7.24 -33.14
CA ARG A 392 25.23 8.67 -33.40
C ARG A 392 25.23 9.40 -32.06
N ASN A 393 25.56 10.69 -32.10
CA ASN A 393 25.93 11.46 -30.92
C ASN A 393 24.72 11.79 -30.01
N ALA A 394 25.02 12.40 -28.87
CA ALA A 394 24.03 13.02 -27.96
C ALA A 394 23.04 13.93 -28.72
N PRO A 395 21.79 14.08 -28.24
CA PRO A 395 20.73 14.78 -28.97
C PRO A 395 21.13 16.22 -29.31
N THR A 396 21.10 16.54 -30.60
CA THR A 396 21.11 17.94 -31.06
C THR A 396 19.85 18.64 -30.55
N ALA A 397 20.02 19.86 -30.01
CA ALA A 397 18.96 20.62 -29.34
C ALA A 397 17.68 20.76 -30.18
N ALA A 398 16.54 20.84 -29.49
CA ALA A 398 15.26 21.20 -30.10
C ALA A 398 15.41 22.54 -30.84
N SER A 399 15.18 22.53 -32.16
CA SER A 399 15.54 23.64 -33.06
C SER A 399 14.37 24.06 -33.95
N SER A 400 13.15 23.98 -33.42
CA SER A 400 11.93 24.52 -34.00
C SER A 400 11.28 25.47 -32.98
N SER A 401 10.78 26.62 -33.44
CA SER A 401 9.83 27.42 -32.66
C SER A 401 8.62 26.56 -32.27
N PRO A 402 7.98 26.79 -31.10
CA PRO A 402 6.81 26.00 -30.71
C PRO A 402 5.68 26.08 -31.75
N GLU A 403 5.00 24.95 -31.99
CA GLU A 403 3.80 24.88 -32.82
C GLU A 403 2.55 25.01 -31.95
N THR A 404 1.60 25.87 -32.33
CA THR A 404 0.28 25.93 -31.69
C THR A 404 -0.73 25.03 -32.41
N ASN A 405 -1.59 24.35 -31.65
CA ASN A 405 -2.72 23.59 -32.22
C ASN A 405 -3.98 24.47 -32.42
N SER A 406 -5.10 23.89 -32.86
CA SER A 406 -6.35 24.63 -33.14
C SER A 406 -6.97 25.35 -31.94
N ILE A 407 -6.64 24.95 -30.71
CA ILE A 407 -7.13 25.60 -29.48
C ILE A 407 -6.09 26.54 -28.84
N GLY A 408 -4.90 26.67 -29.44
CA GLY A 408 -3.84 27.57 -28.97
C GLY A 408 -2.78 26.94 -28.05
N MET A 409 -2.93 25.66 -27.67
CA MET A 409 -1.91 24.94 -26.90
C MET A 409 -0.58 24.91 -27.66
N SER A 410 0.50 25.27 -26.98
CA SER A 410 1.87 25.33 -27.52
C SER A 410 2.60 23.99 -27.36
N PHE A 411 3.33 23.55 -28.39
CA PHE A 411 4.05 22.28 -28.44
C PHE A 411 5.52 22.44 -28.85
N VAL A 412 6.41 21.71 -28.17
CA VAL A 412 7.86 21.62 -28.43
C VAL A 412 8.19 20.27 -29.06
N LEU A 413 9.02 20.26 -30.11
CA LEU A 413 9.52 19.03 -30.73
C LEU A 413 10.70 18.46 -29.95
N ILE A 414 10.45 17.36 -29.23
CA ILE A 414 11.46 16.62 -28.48
C ILE A 414 12.19 15.65 -29.42
N PRO A 415 13.53 15.71 -29.54
CA PRO A 415 14.28 14.93 -30.52
C PRO A 415 14.48 13.47 -30.09
N ALA A 416 14.36 12.51 -31.01
CA ALA A 416 14.76 11.11 -30.78
C ALA A 416 16.19 11.00 -30.21
N GLY A 417 16.43 10.06 -29.29
CA GLY A 417 17.72 9.93 -28.61
C GLY A 417 17.76 8.84 -27.53
N ARG A 418 18.87 8.79 -26.79
CA ARG A 418 19.12 7.82 -25.71
C ARG A 418 19.49 8.54 -24.42
N PHE A 419 19.01 8.02 -23.29
CA PHE A 419 19.32 8.56 -21.96
C PHE A 419 19.42 7.45 -20.91
N THR A 420 19.82 7.81 -19.69
CA THR A 420 19.77 6.94 -18.52
C THR A 420 18.53 7.29 -17.69
N MET A 421 17.55 6.39 -17.69
CA MET A 421 16.38 6.45 -16.80
C MET A 421 16.73 5.78 -15.47
N GLY A 422 16.08 6.14 -14.37
CA GLY A 422 16.45 5.61 -13.05
C GLY A 422 17.73 6.23 -12.49
N LEU A 423 18.33 5.59 -11.47
CA LEU A 423 18.65 6.29 -10.22
C LEU A 423 20.10 6.79 -9.98
N PRO A 424 20.55 7.91 -10.58
CA PRO A 424 21.66 8.68 -10.00
C PRO A 424 21.40 10.20 -9.93
N ASP A 425 21.12 10.73 -8.73
CA ASP A 425 21.19 12.17 -8.42
C ASP A 425 22.36 12.45 -7.47
N ALA A 426 22.98 13.64 -7.54
CA ALA A 426 24.22 13.95 -6.83
C ALA A 426 23.93 14.82 -5.59
N GLY A 427 24.37 14.33 -4.42
CA GLY A 427 23.96 14.87 -3.11
C GLY A 427 22.80 14.12 -2.48
N ASN A 428 22.16 13.20 -3.22
CA ASN A 428 21.40 12.11 -2.62
C ASN A 428 22.39 11.23 -1.82
N ASN A 429 22.40 11.42 -0.50
CA ASN A 429 23.23 10.64 0.42
C ASN A 429 22.56 9.30 0.83
N GLY A 430 21.41 8.96 0.25
CA GLY A 430 20.66 7.75 0.51
C GLY A 430 21.02 6.58 -0.40
N PRO A 431 20.70 5.33 0.00
CA PRO A 431 20.86 4.16 -0.86
C PRO A 431 19.87 4.19 -2.03
N ILE A 432 20.36 3.86 -3.22
CA ILE A 432 19.56 3.51 -4.39
C ILE A 432 18.71 2.26 -4.06
N PRO A 433 17.37 2.30 -4.02
CA PRO A 433 16.54 1.10 -4.06
C PRO A 433 16.92 0.17 -5.20
N ALA A 434 17.10 -1.11 -4.87
CA ALA A 434 17.46 -2.15 -5.82
C ALA A 434 16.43 -2.34 -6.94
N GLU A 435 15.17 -1.97 -6.68
CA GLU A 435 14.01 -2.08 -7.58
C GLU A 435 14.05 -1.05 -8.74
N CYS A 436 14.70 0.11 -8.53
CA CYS A 436 14.67 1.25 -9.46
C CYS A 436 16.07 1.65 -10.01
N PRO A 437 16.91 0.73 -10.52
CA PRO A 437 18.28 1.05 -10.90
C PRO A 437 18.39 2.00 -12.12
N PRO A 438 19.54 2.68 -12.31
CA PRO A 438 19.85 3.36 -13.57
C PRO A 438 19.92 2.36 -14.73
N HIS A 439 19.18 2.61 -15.79
CA HIS A 439 19.16 1.77 -17.00
C HIS A 439 19.07 2.61 -18.28
N PRO A 440 19.69 2.17 -19.39
CA PRO A 440 19.61 2.85 -20.69
C PRO A 440 18.21 2.71 -21.32
N VAL A 441 17.69 3.83 -21.82
CA VAL A 441 16.45 3.89 -22.60
C VAL A 441 16.70 4.61 -23.93
N GLU A 442 16.13 4.08 -25.01
CA GLU A 442 16.10 4.70 -26.34
C GLU A 442 14.66 5.14 -26.69
N ILE A 443 14.52 6.41 -27.05
CA ILE A 443 13.33 6.98 -27.68
C ILE A 443 13.62 7.10 -29.18
N THR A 444 13.01 6.23 -30.00
CA THR A 444 13.38 6.05 -31.41
C THR A 444 12.78 7.09 -32.35
N GLN A 445 11.75 7.81 -31.92
CA GLN A 445 11.02 8.81 -32.71
C GLN A 445 10.94 10.15 -31.97
N SER A 446 11.10 11.25 -32.70
CA SER A 446 10.83 12.58 -32.16
C SER A 446 9.33 12.77 -31.95
N PHE A 447 8.94 13.45 -30.86
CA PHE A 447 7.53 13.65 -30.49
C PHE A 447 7.28 15.11 -30.10
N TRP A 448 6.05 15.59 -30.28
CA TRP A 448 5.66 16.93 -29.84
C TRP A 448 5.06 16.85 -28.43
N LEU A 449 5.69 17.49 -27.45
CA LEU A 449 5.19 17.58 -26.07
C LEU A 449 4.60 18.97 -25.82
N SER A 450 3.51 19.06 -25.06
CA SER A 450 2.97 20.37 -24.67
C SER A 450 4.00 21.13 -23.82
N GLN A 451 4.20 22.39 -24.17
CA GLN A 451 5.21 23.26 -23.58
C GLN A 451 5.00 23.44 -22.06
N PHE A 452 3.74 23.37 -21.64
CA PHE A 452 3.21 23.52 -20.30
C PHE A 452 2.41 22.26 -19.92
N GLU A 453 1.98 22.13 -18.66
CA GLU A 453 0.81 21.31 -18.33
C GLU A 453 -0.44 21.82 -19.06
N VAL A 454 -1.48 20.98 -19.13
CA VAL A 454 -2.79 21.42 -19.64
C VAL A 454 -3.38 22.46 -18.69
N THR A 455 -3.75 23.63 -19.21
CA THR A 455 -4.32 24.71 -18.37
C THR A 455 -5.80 24.49 -18.07
N ARG A 456 -6.33 25.24 -17.10
CA ARG A 456 -7.77 25.25 -16.78
C ARG A 456 -8.60 25.77 -17.97
N ASP A 457 -8.08 26.71 -18.76
CA ASP A 457 -8.74 27.18 -19.97
C ASP A 457 -8.72 26.14 -21.10
N ASP A 458 -7.59 25.46 -21.35
CA ASP A 458 -7.51 24.36 -22.33
C ASP A 458 -8.56 23.27 -22.00
N TYR A 459 -8.62 22.88 -20.72
CA TYR A 459 -9.55 21.88 -20.22
C TYR A 459 -11.01 22.33 -20.34
N GLN A 460 -11.31 23.59 -20.01
CA GLN A 460 -12.64 24.20 -20.19
C GLN A 460 -13.04 24.28 -21.68
N GLN A 461 -12.09 24.52 -22.59
CA GLN A 461 -12.35 24.60 -24.03
C GLN A 461 -12.61 23.22 -24.66
N VAL A 462 -11.93 22.16 -24.21
CA VAL A 462 -12.10 20.80 -24.74
C VAL A 462 -13.26 20.05 -24.12
N LEU A 463 -13.48 20.15 -22.81
CA LEU A 463 -14.47 19.36 -22.06
C LEU A 463 -15.63 20.18 -21.49
N GLY A 464 -15.63 21.51 -21.66
CA GLY A 464 -16.68 22.41 -21.16
C GLY A 464 -16.54 22.75 -19.68
N ARG A 465 -17.15 23.88 -19.29
CA ARG A 465 -17.09 24.43 -17.93
C ARG A 465 -17.62 23.49 -16.85
N GLU A 466 -18.67 22.73 -17.13
CA GLU A 466 -19.27 21.77 -16.20
C GLU A 466 -18.31 20.61 -15.83
N SER A 467 -17.29 20.37 -16.65
CA SER A 467 -16.27 19.33 -16.42
C SER A 467 -15.07 19.83 -15.61
N LEU A 468 -14.89 21.15 -15.48
CA LEU A 468 -13.69 21.77 -14.92
C LEU A 468 -13.66 21.62 -13.39
N PRO A 469 -12.63 20.98 -12.79
CA PRO A 469 -12.57 20.80 -11.34
C PRO A 469 -12.54 22.12 -10.57
N ALA A 470 -13.18 22.13 -9.40
CA ALA A 470 -12.97 23.18 -8.41
C ALA A 470 -11.53 23.14 -7.88
N LEU A 471 -10.96 24.32 -7.65
CA LEU A 471 -9.71 24.47 -6.91
C LEU A 471 -10.00 24.15 -5.42
N PRO A 472 -9.26 23.24 -4.77
CA PRO A 472 -9.42 22.95 -3.34
C PRO A 472 -9.17 24.18 -2.46
N GLU A 473 -9.91 24.29 -1.35
CA GLU A 473 -9.87 25.47 -0.46
C GLU A 473 -8.54 25.54 0.33
N GLU A 474 -7.91 24.39 0.56
CA GLU A 474 -6.65 24.24 1.28
C GLU A 474 -5.40 24.44 0.38
N MET A 475 -5.58 24.74 -0.91
CA MET A 475 -4.49 24.91 -1.85
C MET A 475 -3.93 26.34 -1.82
N GLU A 476 -2.62 26.47 -1.59
CA GLU A 476 -1.94 27.75 -1.77
C GLU A 476 -1.73 28.03 -3.28
N ILE A 477 -2.24 29.17 -3.75
CA ILE A 477 -2.25 29.57 -5.17
C ILE A 477 -1.71 31.00 -5.27
N SER A 478 -0.78 31.24 -6.19
CA SER A 478 -0.21 32.56 -6.45
C SER A 478 -0.61 33.05 -7.84
N VAL A 479 -1.59 33.96 -7.88
CA VAL A 479 -2.06 34.66 -9.08
C VAL A 479 -2.07 36.16 -8.85
N ALA A 480 -1.74 36.95 -9.88
CA ALA A 480 -1.71 38.41 -9.79
C ALA A 480 -3.07 39.04 -10.14
N ASN A 481 -3.89 38.35 -10.94
CA ASN A 481 -5.22 38.80 -11.37
C ASN A 481 -6.19 37.62 -11.62
N SER A 482 -7.41 37.90 -12.07
CA SER A 482 -8.45 36.88 -12.32
C SER A 482 -8.35 36.16 -13.67
N GLU A 483 -7.61 36.70 -14.64
CA GLU A 483 -7.35 36.08 -15.94
C GLU A 483 -6.28 34.98 -15.80
N ASP A 484 -5.30 35.18 -14.91
CA ASP A 484 -4.30 34.18 -14.52
C ASP A 484 -4.90 32.85 -14.03
N LEU A 485 -6.12 32.87 -13.46
CA LEU A 485 -6.83 31.68 -12.99
C LEU A 485 -7.15 30.67 -14.10
N GLY A 486 -7.27 31.13 -15.34
CA GLY A 486 -7.42 30.26 -16.52
C GLY A 486 -6.11 29.58 -16.93
N ARG A 487 -4.98 30.25 -16.67
CA ARG A 487 -3.61 29.79 -16.97
C ARG A 487 -2.98 28.91 -15.88
N LEU A 488 -3.62 28.72 -14.73
CA LEU A 488 -3.22 27.67 -13.79
C LEU A 488 -3.28 26.29 -14.49
N PRO A 489 -2.40 25.33 -14.13
CA PRO A 489 -2.54 23.95 -14.58
C PRO A 489 -3.87 23.36 -14.07
N VAL A 490 -4.47 22.46 -14.86
CA VAL A 490 -5.68 21.75 -14.44
C VAL A 490 -5.32 20.57 -13.53
N THR A 491 -5.49 20.78 -12.23
CA THR A 491 -5.27 19.75 -11.21
C THR A 491 -6.59 19.23 -10.63
N ASN A 492 -6.52 18.31 -9.65
CA ASN A 492 -7.68 17.61 -9.10
C ASN A 492 -8.46 16.83 -10.18
N VAL A 493 -7.73 16.27 -11.15
CA VAL A 493 -8.23 15.38 -12.20
C VAL A 493 -7.74 13.95 -12.00
N SER A 494 -8.55 12.97 -12.40
CA SER A 494 -8.15 11.57 -12.43
C SER A 494 -7.42 11.21 -13.73
N TRP A 495 -6.74 10.06 -13.76
CA TRP A 495 -6.10 9.57 -14.97
C TRP A 495 -7.13 9.33 -16.08
N ASP A 496 -8.29 8.79 -15.73
CA ASP A 496 -9.39 8.56 -16.68
C ASP A 496 -9.93 9.87 -17.26
N GLN A 497 -9.98 10.95 -16.48
CA GLN A 497 -10.34 12.29 -16.95
C GLN A 497 -9.26 12.90 -17.85
N ALA A 498 -7.97 12.74 -17.51
CA ALA A 498 -6.85 13.18 -18.35
C ALA A 498 -6.80 12.42 -19.69
N ALA A 499 -7.09 11.12 -19.68
CA ALA A 499 -7.25 10.30 -20.87
C ALA A 499 -8.47 10.71 -21.71
N ALA A 500 -9.60 11.05 -21.06
CA ALA A 500 -10.79 11.57 -21.73
C ALA A 500 -10.54 12.93 -22.40
N PHE A 501 -9.80 13.85 -21.77
CA PHE A 501 -9.33 15.08 -22.41
C PHE A 501 -8.50 14.78 -23.66
N CYS A 502 -7.52 13.87 -23.57
CA CYS A 502 -6.71 13.47 -24.73
C CYS A 502 -7.56 12.90 -25.88
N GLN A 503 -8.59 12.11 -25.57
CA GLN A 503 -9.51 11.55 -26.54
C GLN A 503 -10.43 12.63 -27.16
N ALA A 504 -10.93 13.56 -26.36
CA ALA A 504 -11.76 14.68 -26.80
C ALA A 504 -10.98 15.63 -27.72
N LEU A 505 -9.78 16.07 -27.30
CA LEU A 505 -8.90 16.91 -28.12
C LEU A 505 -8.46 16.20 -29.42
N SER A 506 -8.19 14.89 -29.36
CA SER A 506 -7.95 14.08 -30.57
C SER A 506 -9.10 14.12 -31.56
N ASN A 507 -10.35 14.24 -31.09
CA ASN A 507 -11.56 14.24 -31.90
C ASN A 507 -12.12 15.66 -32.14
N HIS A 508 -11.42 16.72 -31.69
CA HIS A 508 -11.74 18.09 -32.04
C HIS A 508 -11.75 18.24 -33.58
N PRO A 509 -12.75 18.87 -34.22
CA PRO A 509 -12.92 18.80 -35.68
C PRO A 509 -11.71 19.25 -36.49
N GLU A 510 -10.99 20.28 -36.00
CA GLU A 510 -9.79 20.80 -36.65
C GLU A 510 -8.58 19.88 -36.46
N GLU A 511 -8.41 19.29 -35.27
CA GLU A 511 -7.34 18.31 -34.99
C GLU A 511 -7.55 17.01 -35.76
N LEU A 512 -8.79 16.54 -35.84
CA LEU A 512 -9.19 15.40 -36.66
C LEU A 512 -8.90 15.65 -38.15
N SER A 513 -9.15 16.88 -38.63
CA SER A 513 -8.88 17.29 -40.02
C SER A 513 -7.39 17.47 -40.31
N ALA A 514 -6.61 17.94 -39.33
CA ALA A 514 -5.15 18.03 -39.40
C ALA A 514 -4.45 16.66 -39.28
N GLY A 515 -5.19 15.60 -38.96
CA GLY A 515 -4.63 14.27 -38.69
C GLY A 515 -3.88 14.19 -37.36
N SER A 516 -4.11 15.12 -36.43
CA SER A 516 -3.56 15.09 -35.07
C SER A 516 -4.21 13.98 -34.23
N SER A 517 -3.47 13.52 -33.23
CA SER A 517 -3.96 12.76 -32.08
C SER A 517 -3.13 13.11 -30.85
N TYR A 518 -3.75 12.97 -29.68
CA TYR A 518 -3.21 13.39 -28.39
C TYR A 518 -3.26 12.24 -27.39
N ARG A 519 -2.28 12.18 -26.51
CA ARG A 519 -2.18 11.20 -25.41
C ARG A 519 -1.33 11.77 -24.28
N LEU A 520 -1.37 11.10 -23.13
CA LEU A 520 -0.36 11.30 -22.08
C LEU A 520 1.02 10.83 -22.58
N PRO A 521 2.12 11.47 -22.11
CA PRO A 521 3.47 10.94 -22.30
C PRO A 521 3.64 9.61 -21.56
N THR A 522 4.54 8.74 -22.02
CA THR A 522 5.00 7.64 -21.17
C THR A 522 5.94 8.16 -20.08
N GLU A 523 6.16 7.38 -19.02
CA GLU A 523 7.11 7.74 -17.96
C GLU A 523 8.51 8.03 -18.53
N ALA A 524 8.93 7.24 -19.52
CA ALA A 524 10.23 7.41 -20.18
C ALA A 524 10.29 8.64 -21.08
N GLU A 525 9.25 8.92 -21.86
CA GLU A 525 9.15 10.17 -22.65
C GLU A 525 9.15 11.40 -21.72
N TRP A 526 8.47 11.30 -20.58
CA TRP A 526 8.44 12.33 -19.57
C TRP A 526 9.81 12.56 -18.92
N GLU A 527 10.50 11.50 -18.43
CA GLU A 527 11.83 11.69 -17.81
C GLU A 527 12.86 12.16 -18.85
N TYR A 528 12.78 11.68 -20.09
CA TYR A 528 13.63 12.15 -21.19
C TYR A 528 13.44 13.64 -21.48
N ALA A 529 12.20 14.12 -21.51
CA ALA A 529 11.85 15.52 -21.69
C ALA A 529 12.30 16.39 -20.49
N CYS A 530 12.03 15.95 -19.27
CA CYS A 530 12.44 16.62 -18.02
C CYS A 530 13.98 16.76 -17.93
N ARG A 531 14.72 15.77 -18.45
CA ARG A 531 16.18 15.78 -18.48
C ARG A 531 16.78 16.75 -19.48
N ASP A 532 16.05 17.20 -20.50
CA ASP A 532 16.51 18.26 -21.40
C ASP A 532 17.83 17.93 -22.13
N GLY A 533 18.09 16.63 -22.36
CA GLY A 533 19.35 16.11 -22.91
C GLY A 533 20.53 16.07 -21.92
N SER A 534 20.33 16.49 -20.67
CA SER A 534 21.36 16.49 -19.64
C SER A 534 21.67 15.09 -19.09
N THR A 535 22.97 14.79 -19.02
CA THR A 535 23.53 13.64 -18.32
C THR A 535 23.99 13.98 -16.90
N THR A 536 23.86 15.23 -16.45
CA THR A 536 24.21 15.59 -15.07
C THR A 536 23.13 15.07 -14.11
N PRO A 537 23.52 14.39 -13.02
CA PRO A 537 22.63 14.12 -11.89
C PRO A 537 21.94 15.41 -11.42
N PHE A 538 20.64 15.38 -11.08
CA PHE A 538 20.00 16.54 -10.45
C PHE A 538 20.57 16.76 -9.03
N ARG A 539 20.41 17.97 -8.51
CA ARG A 539 20.79 18.35 -7.14
C ARG A 539 19.53 18.52 -6.31
N TRP A 540 19.45 17.80 -5.20
CA TRP A 540 18.38 17.91 -4.23
C TRP A 540 18.78 18.83 -3.06
N SER A 541 17.80 19.55 -2.50
CA SER A 541 17.91 20.35 -1.27
C SER A 541 16.58 20.30 -0.52
N PRO A 542 16.56 20.20 0.82
CA PRO A 542 15.34 20.40 1.61
C PRO A 542 15.02 21.89 1.78
N ASP A 543 16.05 22.74 1.76
CA ASP A 543 15.97 24.17 1.95
C ASP A 543 15.86 24.88 0.59
N ARG A 544 14.98 25.89 0.52
CA ARG A 544 14.77 26.75 -0.63
C ARG A 544 15.99 27.66 -0.88
N ASP A 545 16.45 27.73 -2.13
CA ASP A 545 17.33 28.82 -2.58
C ASP A 545 16.48 29.87 -3.30
N ASP A 546 16.34 31.07 -2.74
CA ASP A 546 15.56 32.18 -3.33
C ASP A 546 16.12 32.72 -4.65
N ARG A 547 17.20 32.12 -5.17
CA ARG A 547 17.80 32.40 -6.48
C ARG A 547 17.56 31.30 -7.50
N ASP A 548 16.92 30.19 -7.12
CA ASP A 548 16.47 29.17 -8.08
C ASP A 548 15.18 29.67 -8.75
N ASP A 549 15.27 29.84 -10.07
CA ASP A 549 14.19 30.29 -10.95
C ASP A 549 13.65 29.16 -11.82
N SER A 550 13.93 27.89 -11.49
CA SER A 550 13.53 26.71 -12.27
C SER A 550 12.23 26.03 -11.78
N GLY A 551 11.50 26.67 -10.87
CA GLY A 551 10.27 26.11 -10.26
C GLY A 551 10.48 24.87 -9.38
N ALA A 552 11.72 24.47 -9.13
CA ALA A 552 12.06 23.19 -8.50
C ALA A 552 11.45 23.03 -7.09
N ALA A 553 10.39 22.24 -6.97
CA ALA A 553 9.61 22.15 -5.73
C ALA A 553 9.95 20.95 -4.83
N ALA A 554 10.56 19.89 -5.34
CA ALA A 554 10.80 18.67 -4.56
C ALA A 554 11.83 18.88 -3.44
N GLY A 555 11.57 18.29 -2.26
CA GLY A 555 12.34 18.56 -1.05
C GLY A 555 11.87 19.79 -0.27
N VAL A 556 11.38 20.82 -0.98
CA VAL A 556 11.27 22.18 -0.46
C VAL A 556 10.21 22.33 0.64
N SER A 557 10.61 23.01 1.72
CA SER A 557 9.75 23.41 2.83
C SER A 557 9.90 24.93 3.11
N PRO A 558 8.80 25.71 3.19
CA PRO A 558 7.43 25.33 2.85
C PRO A 558 7.29 24.95 1.36
N PRO A 559 6.26 24.19 0.97
CA PRO A 559 5.99 23.89 -0.44
C PRO A 559 5.80 25.16 -1.28
N LEU A 560 6.02 25.06 -2.59
CA LEU A 560 5.69 26.16 -3.52
C LEU A 560 4.18 26.17 -3.82
N PRO A 561 3.53 27.34 -3.94
CA PRO A 561 2.12 27.45 -4.33
C PRO A 561 1.94 27.09 -5.81
N LEU A 562 0.70 26.81 -6.22
CA LEU A 562 0.35 26.65 -7.63
C LEU A 562 0.45 28.00 -8.36
N THR A 563 1.05 28.02 -9.55
CA THR A 563 1.27 29.24 -10.35
C THR A 563 0.73 29.09 -11.78
N PRO A 564 0.46 30.20 -12.49
CA PRO A 564 0.15 30.15 -13.92
C PRO A 564 1.30 29.49 -14.69
N VAL A 565 0.98 28.58 -15.61
CA VAL A 565 2.01 27.82 -16.35
C VAL A 565 2.96 28.76 -17.08
N GLY A 566 4.26 28.44 -17.03
CA GLY A 566 5.32 29.29 -17.55
C GLY A 566 5.67 30.51 -16.69
N SER A 567 5.45 30.43 -15.37
CA SER A 567 5.92 31.46 -14.42
C SER A 567 7.43 31.37 -14.17
N ASP A 568 8.00 30.16 -14.18
CA ASP A 568 9.41 29.89 -13.96
C ASP A 568 10.22 29.81 -15.28
N ARG A 569 11.55 29.72 -15.19
CA ARG A 569 12.47 29.68 -16.35
C ARG A 569 12.42 28.30 -17.05
N PRO A 570 12.30 28.26 -18.39
CA PRO A 570 12.22 26.99 -19.11
C PRO A 570 13.56 26.25 -19.22
N SER A 571 13.44 24.98 -19.61
CA SER A 571 14.54 24.12 -20.05
C SER A 571 15.18 24.63 -21.36
N SER A 572 16.34 24.08 -21.77
CA SER A 572 17.00 24.48 -23.02
C SER A 572 16.26 24.01 -24.28
N TRP A 573 15.40 23.00 -24.18
CA TRP A 573 14.42 22.63 -25.21
C TRP A 573 13.16 23.50 -25.18
N GLY A 574 13.00 24.36 -24.17
CA GLY A 574 11.89 25.31 -24.07
C GLY A 574 10.64 24.76 -23.38
N LEU A 575 10.77 23.68 -22.61
CA LEU A 575 9.70 23.15 -21.74
C LEU A 575 9.67 23.91 -20.42
N TYR A 576 8.47 24.12 -19.88
CA TYR A 576 8.24 24.76 -18.59
C TYR A 576 7.70 23.77 -17.56
N ASP A 577 7.89 24.12 -16.29
CA ASP A 577 7.21 23.53 -15.12
C ASP A 577 7.52 22.04 -14.84
N MET A 578 8.35 21.39 -15.68
CA MET A 578 8.81 19.97 -15.63
C MET A 578 9.44 19.50 -14.31
N ARG A 579 9.62 20.37 -13.30
CA ARG A 579 10.20 20.08 -11.97
C ARG A 579 9.45 20.79 -10.83
N GLY A 580 8.23 21.25 -11.06
CA GLY A 580 7.46 22.05 -10.10
C GLY A 580 5.97 22.10 -10.41
N ASN A 581 5.34 23.21 -10.02
CA ASN A 581 3.94 23.56 -10.27
C ASN A 581 2.94 22.41 -10.01
N ALA A 582 2.51 21.65 -11.01
CA ALA A 582 1.70 20.45 -10.84
C ALA A 582 2.49 19.13 -11.01
N TRP A 583 2.07 18.09 -10.28
CA TRP A 583 2.40 16.72 -10.62
C TRP A 583 1.53 16.26 -11.81
N GLU A 584 2.02 15.30 -12.60
CA GLU A 584 1.52 15.01 -13.95
C GLU A 584 1.26 13.52 -14.16
N TRP A 585 0.04 13.16 -14.58
CA TRP A 585 -0.27 11.81 -15.04
C TRP A 585 0.53 11.40 -16.29
N THR A 586 1.09 10.19 -16.27
CA THR A 586 1.70 9.54 -17.44
C THR A 586 0.84 8.36 -17.92
N ALA A 587 1.10 7.85 -19.12
CA ALA A 587 0.34 6.74 -19.71
C ALA A 587 0.52 5.41 -18.95
N ASP A 588 1.67 5.20 -18.32
CA ASP A 588 2.14 3.92 -17.80
C ASP A 588 1.35 3.43 -16.59
N TRP A 589 1.10 2.12 -16.57
CA TRP A 589 0.74 1.39 -15.36
C TRP A 589 1.99 1.17 -14.51
N TYR A 590 1.88 1.28 -13.18
CA TYR A 590 2.99 0.97 -12.29
C TYR A 590 3.28 -0.53 -12.23
N GLN A 591 4.56 -0.88 -12.21
CA GLN A 591 5.08 -2.16 -11.72
C GLN A 591 6.42 -1.92 -11.03
N ARG A 592 6.57 -2.42 -9.79
CA ARG A 592 7.76 -2.25 -8.93
C ARG A 592 9.07 -2.57 -9.63
N ASP A 593 9.11 -3.71 -10.32
CA ASP A 593 10.32 -4.26 -10.94
C ASP A 593 10.57 -3.75 -12.38
N ALA A 594 9.77 -2.79 -12.89
CA ALA A 594 9.85 -2.37 -14.30
C ALA A 594 11.22 -1.81 -14.71
N TYR A 595 11.96 -1.22 -13.77
CA TYR A 595 13.29 -0.65 -13.97
C TYR A 595 14.41 -1.71 -13.95
N LEU A 596 14.13 -2.97 -13.58
CA LEU A 596 15.12 -4.06 -13.61
C LEU A 596 15.44 -4.57 -15.04
N LEU A 597 14.70 -4.12 -16.05
CA LEU A 597 14.92 -4.48 -17.45
C LEU A 597 16.15 -3.74 -18.01
N PRO A 598 17.13 -4.44 -18.62
CA PRO A 598 18.49 -3.92 -18.80
C PRO A 598 18.66 -2.85 -19.89
N GLU A 599 17.82 -2.86 -20.92
CA GLU A 599 17.78 -1.83 -21.97
C GLU A 599 16.35 -1.78 -22.51
N GLN A 600 15.78 -0.58 -22.63
CA GLN A 600 14.40 -0.39 -23.07
C GLN A 600 14.34 0.49 -24.33
N ILE A 601 13.45 0.16 -25.25
CA ILE A 601 13.25 0.89 -26.52
C ILE A 601 11.76 1.25 -26.61
N ASP A 602 11.46 2.54 -26.66
CA ASP A 602 10.12 3.13 -26.62
C ASP A 602 9.19 2.50 -25.53
N PRO A 603 9.62 2.37 -24.27
CA PRO A 603 8.82 1.69 -23.25
C PRO A 603 7.47 2.39 -22.98
N GLN A 604 6.47 1.58 -22.64
CA GLN A 604 5.06 1.94 -22.44
C GLN A 604 4.50 1.35 -21.13
N GLY A 605 5.39 0.94 -20.22
CA GLY A 605 5.06 0.19 -19.02
C GLY A 605 4.50 -1.22 -19.28
N PRO A 606 4.04 -1.92 -18.23
CA PRO A 606 3.19 -3.10 -18.36
C PRO A 606 1.84 -2.75 -19.01
N ARG A 607 1.24 -3.72 -19.69
CA ARG A 607 -0.01 -3.52 -20.47
C ARG A 607 -1.24 -3.22 -19.61
N SER A 608 -1.21 -3.62 -18.35
CA SER A 608 -2.30 -3.60 -17.40
C SER A 608 -1.71 -3.50 -15.99
N GLY A 609 -2.47 -2.90 -15.08
CA GLY A 609 -2.13 -2.76 -13.67
C GLY A 609 -3.30 -2.14 -12.92
N HIS A 610 -3.05 -1.70 -11.68
CA HIS A 610 -4.09 -1.11 -10.82
C HIS A 610 -3.80 0.34 -10.40
N LEU A 611 -2.56 0.80 -10.57
CA LEU A 611 -2.11 2.15 -10.27
C LEU A 611 -1.38 2.74 -11.47
N LYS A 612 -1.52 4.05 -11.68
CA LYS A 612 -0.89 4.81 -12.77
C LYS A 612 0.27 5.64 -12.25
N VAL A 613 1.30 5.81 -13.08
CA VAL A 613 2.51 6.55 -12.74
C VAL A 613 2.30 8.06 -12.92
N ILE A 614 2.80 8.82 -11.95
CA ILE A 614 2.75 10.28 -11.87
C ILE A 614 4.19 10.81 -11.81
N ARG A 615 4.44 11.95 -12.46
CA ARG A 615 5.73 12.66 -12.52
C ARG A 615 5.54 14.14 -12.16
N GLY A 616 6.54 15.01 -12.29
CA GLY A 616 6.44 16.42 -11.88
C GLY A 616 7.74 16.91 -11.22
N SER A 617 7.64 17.60 -10.07
CA SER A 617 8.76 17.88 -9.17
C SER A 617 9.68 16.68 -8.96
N ASP A 618 10.97 16.89 -8.61
CA ASP A 618 11.97 15.81 -8.56
C ASP A 618 11.52 14.57 -7.75
N TRP A 619 10.83 13.66 -8.45
CA TRP A 619 10.61 12.20 -8.43
C TRP A 619 10.92 11.36 -7.17
N ARG A 620 11.81 11.80 -6.28
CA ARG A 620 12.48 11.02 -5.23
C ARG A 620 12.85 11.92 -4.05
N PHE A 621 12.12 11.81 -2.95
CA PHE A 621 12.40 12.59 -1.74
C PHE A 621 13.49 11.91 -0.88
N VAL A 622 14.73 11.87 -1.38
CA VAL A 622 15.85 11.09 -0.80
C VAL A 622 16.91 11.96 -0.10
N GLY A 623 16.47 12.68 0.94
CA GLY A 623 17.33 13.15 2.03
C GLY A 623 17.60 12.04 3.08
N GLU A 624 18.05 12.39 4.28
CA GLU A 624 18.28 11.43 5.39
C GLU A 624 17.05 10.58 5.74
N ALA A 625 15.83 11.08 5.45
CA ALA A 625 14.58 10.34 5.64
C ALA A 625 14.27 9.29 4.54
N CYS A 626 15.00 9.31 3.42
CA CYS A 626 14.98 8.31 2.34
C CYS A 626 13.58 7.78 1.94
N ARG A 627 12.62 8.66 1.64
CA ARG A 627 11.28 8.23 1.18
C ARG A 627 11.30 7.97 -0.32
N ILE A 628 11.18 6.69 -0.67
CA ILE A 628 11.00 6.23 -2.05
C ILE A 628 9.50 6.35 -2.39
N ASP A 629 9.05 7.59 -2.47
CA ASP A 629 7.69 7.92 -2.86
C ASP A 629 7.60 7.91 -4.39
N THR A 630 7.64 6.73 -5.01
CA THR A 630 7.26 6.59 -6.42
C THR A 630 5.81 7.05 -6.54
N ALA A 631 5.59 8.21 -7.16
CA ALA A 631 4.29 8.85 -7.19
C ALA A 631 3.33 8.03 -8.06
N VAL A 632 2.39 7.33 -7.42
CA VAL A 632 1.34 6.55 -8.08
C VAL A 632 0.00 6.75 -7.38
N LEU A 633 -1.07 6.63 -8.16
CA LEU A 633 -2.46 6.68 -7.72
C LEU A 633 -3.33 5.69 -8.53
N PRO A 634 -4.48 5.25 -8.01
CA PRO A 634 -5.47 4.57 -8.82
C PRO A 634 -6.03 5.50 -9.91
N PRO A 635 -6.31 5.02 -11.14
CA PRO A 635 -6.67 5.87 -12.26
C PRO A 635 -8.00 6.64 -12.08
N TRP A 636 -8.90 6.13 -11.24
CA TRP A 636 -10.18 6.75 -10.89
C TRP A 636 -10.09 7.78 -9.76
N LYS A 637 -8.92 7.96 -9.12
CA LYS A 637 -8.73 8.95 -8.04
C LYS A 637 -8.23 10.29 -8.57
N THR A 638 -8.70 11.37 -7.95
CA THR A 638 -8.14 12.71 -8.12
C THR A 638 -7.20 13.03 -6.95
N ASN A 639 -6.27 13.97 -7.15
CA ASN A 639 -5.50 14.56 -6.06
C ASN A 639 -5.34 16.08 -6.32
N PRO A 640 -5.45 16.94 -5.28
CA PRO A 640 -5.32 18.39 -5.39
C PRO A 640 -4.18 18.90 -6.29
N ILE A 641 -2.99 18.33 -6.22
CA ILE A 641 -1.79 18.80 -6.92
C ILE A 641 -1.41 17.97 -8.15
N VAL A 642 -2.27 17.02 -8.57
CA VAL A 642 -2.05 16.22 -9.78
C VAL A 642 -2.92 16.75 -10.93
N GLY A 643 -2.25 17.25 -11.97
CA GLY A 643 -2.73 17.52 -13.31
C GLY A 643 -2.06 16.60 -14.34
N PHE A 644 -1.79 17.11 -15.54
CA PHE A 644 -1.13 16.36 -16.62
C PHE A 644 -0.65 17.27 -17.75
N ARG A 645 0.26 16.76 -18.60
CA ARG A 645 0.63 17.35 -19.90
C ARG A 645 0.45 16.32 -21.03
N VAL A 646 0.49 16.75 -22.30
CA VAL A 646 0.09 15.90 -23.44
C VAL A 646 1.11 15.86 -24.57
N ILE A 647 1.24 14.70 -25.21
CA ILE A 647 1.95 14.52 -26.48
C ILE A 647 0.98 14.64 -27.65
N ARG A 648 1.36 15.43 -28.65
CA ARG A 648 0.75 15.51 -29.99
C ARG A 648 1.53 14.61 -30.95
N GLN A 649 0.80 13.78 -31.70
CA GLN A 649 1.37 12.86 -32.68
C GLN A 649 0.44 12.74 -33.90
N GLN A 650 1.00 12.52 -35.10
CA GLN A 650 0.18 12.23 -36.28
C GLN A 650 -0.56 10.89 -36.11
N ARG A 651 -1.84 10.87 -36.48
CA ARG A 651 -2.64 9.64 -36.60
C ARG A 651 -1.95 8.72 -37.60
N LEU A 652 -1.48 7.56 -37.13
CA LEU A 652 -1.05 6.49 -38.02
C LEU A 652 -2.20 6.11 -38.95
N ASN A 653 -1.99 6.20 -40.26
CA ASN A 653 -2.91 5.73 -41.30
C ASN A 653 -3.00 4.20 -41.32
N ARG A 654 -3.52 3.62 -40.23
CA ARG A 654 -3.96 2.23 -40.18
C ARG A 654 -5.22 2.14 -41.04
N SER A 655 -5.17 1.32 -42.08
CA SER A 655 -6.36 0.93 -42.84
C SER A 655 -7.44 0.44 -41.87
N PRO A 656 -8.73 0.75 -42.10
CA PRO A 656 -9.79 0.34 -41.19
C PRO A 656 -9.76 -1.18 -40.99
N PRO A 657 -10.01 -1.68 -39.77
CA PRO A 657 -10.14 -3.12 -39.56
C PRO A 657 -11.25 -3.66 -40.47
N PRO A 658 -11.12 -4.91 -40.97
CA PRO A 658 -12.12 -5.48 -41.86
C PRO A 658 -13.50 -5.44 -41.20
N GLN A 659 -14.47 -4.85 -41.88
CA GLN A 659 -15.82 -4.67 -41.35
C GLN A 659 -16.45 -6.03 -41.08
N PHE A 660 -16.61 -6.39 -39.81
CA PHE A 660 -17.47 -7.50 -39.41
C PHE A 660 -18.92 -7.10 -39.69
N SER A 661 -19.45 -7.59 -40.82
CA SER A 661 -20.83 -7.35 -41.21
C SER A 661 -21.77 -8.11 -40.28
N LEU A 662 -22.43 -7.40 -39.36
CA LEU A 662 -23.55 -7.91 -38.57
C LEU A 662 -24.81 -8.02 -39.44
N ASN A 663 -24.78 -8.95 -40.40
CA ASN A 663 -25.90 -9.34 -41.25
C ASN A 663 -26.14 -10.87 -41.14
N GLY A 664 -26.50 -11.31 -39.94
CA GLY A 664 -27.18 -12.59 -39.73
C GLY A 664 -28.69 -12.34 -39.59
N PRO A 665 -29.57 -13.05 -40.30
CA PRO A 665 -31.01 -12.80 -40.22
C PRO A 665 -31.58 -13.26 -38.87
N MET A 666 -32.50 -12.47 -38.30
CA MET A 666 -33.37 -12.97 -37.23
C MET A 666 -34.34 -13.99 -37.80
N THR A 667 -34.34 -15.20 -37.25
CA THR A 667 -35.39 -16.21 -37.44
C THR A 667 -35.97 -16.58 -36.08
N ASN A 668 -37.21 -16.19 -35.83
CA ASN A 668 -37.99 -16.78 -34.74
C ASN A 668 -38.39 -18.21 -35.14
N ASP A 669 -38.26 -19.18 -34.24
CA ASP A 669 -39.41 -19.80 -33.56
C ASP A 669 -38.98 -21.08 -32.81
N HIS A 670 -39.63 -21.31 -31.66
CA HIS A 670 -39.53 -22.47 -30.74
C HIS A 670 -38.28 -22.59 -29.87
#